data_AF-A0A7C3LIF3-F1
#
_entry.id   AF-A0A7C3LIF3-F1
#
_cell.length_a   1.000
_cell.length_b   1.000
_cell.length_c   1.000
_cell.angle_alpha   90.00
_cell.angle_beta   90.00
_cell.angle_gamma   90.00
#
_symmetry.space_group_name_H-M   'P 1'
#
loop_
_entity.id
_entity.type
_entity.pdbx_description
1 polymer ?
#
loop_
_entity_poly.entity_id
_entity_poly.type
_entity_poly.pdbx_seq_one_letter_code
_entity_poly.pdbx_strand_id
1 'polypeptide(L)'
;MFKRSLWLLAALILPAFLFASLINQTRATSTAVLIDAVLYDGLESNDLDEAVRLINVGNTAVDISGWAINDAVDSSKLVLPTATINPQQTIWLAKDGAAFQRQFGFWPDFEVNDTSASVPNFAGGSWPGYANTGDEVILLDDTDDVIDALVYKSGDTTITGWSGAAVPRTPDFGEEGQILYRKRSQQTGLPVPDTDTAVDWAQERGDVVNGRKVLYPGWDLDEFFQTTKITQTATLTVAIAPDNAYDTLIAALNTAQTSIQIEVQTFENLGVMDALIAARQRGVNVTLLMEAAPSGGVDDQEKYICQQLETAGAACWFMINDPGQDIYDRYRYIHAKFILIDNKQVIISSENLSPNSLPYDDKSDGTTGRRGVLLITDAPGVINHVQTVFNRDFDLANHQDITNTAHAIGAPPAGFVPITETGGISYTVRYPNPSVFTGQFAFEIVQSPENSLRDSDSLLGLVNRAGAGDSVWVEQQYERTYWGDNPTDDPNPRLEAYIAAARRGADVRLLLDSFFDDPDKTDSNAATCAYVNQIAQDENLTLACTTANPAGLGIHNKMVLAQIGGKGYVHVGSINGSEQSSKGNRELALQVQSDDAYALLSGMFVTDWVYKNYLPLILNDYVPPARYILISEVLYDPFGLDDAEFIELTNPTGQPVDLSNYALGDAVNRADFEDTRRFPAGTSLAPGGALVVATAATAFKAEYGVNPDFEILSTDDTVPDMIDDPAWGDPNAMLQLANGGDEVILRNPADQIVDAIAYGSGQIAGQTSCALVTASNHSLERYPSWRDTDDCAADFRDWPFPNPGTLP
;
A
#
# COMPACT_ATOMS: atom_id res chain seq x y z
N MET A 1 -23.64 -57.06 -14.74
CA MET A 1 -24.15 -57.80 -15.92
C MET A 1 -23.16 -57.59 -17.06
N PHE A 2 -22.73 -58.67 -17.71
CA PHE A 2 -21.53 -58.80 -18.55
C PHE A 2 -21.41 -57.84 -19.74
N LYS A 3 -20.19 -57.39 -20.05
CA LYS A 3 -19.39 -57.78 -21.25
C LYS A 3 -18.16 -56.88 -21.40
N ARG A 4 -16.95 -57.46 -21.41
CA ARG A 4 -15.90 -57.19 -22.42
C ARG A 4 -14.78 -58.22 -22.31
N SER A 5 -14.29 -58.61 -23.47
CA SER A 5 -13.59 -59.85 -23.77
C SER A 5 -12.07 -59.74 -23.65
N LEU A 6 -11.44 -60.86 -23.26
CA LEU A 6 -10.01 -61.17 -23.33
C LEU A 6 -9.38 -60.82 -24.69
N TRP A 7 -8.10 -60.41 -24.70
CA TRP A 7 -6.98 -61.13 -25.34
C TRP A 7 -5.65 -60.75 -24.65
N LEU A 8 -4.90 -61.76 -24.18
CA LEU A 8 -3.50 -61.72 -23.75
C LEU A 8 -2.60 -61.92 -24.98
N LEU A 9 -1.44 -61.27 -25.06
CA LEU A 9 -0.11 -61.92 -25.20
C LEU A 9 1.04 -60.90 -25.30
N ALA A 10 2.17 -61.33 -24.73
CA ALA A 10 3.42 -60.60 -24.51
C ALA A 10 4.31 -60.49 -25.76
N ALA A 11 5.21 -59.49 -25.77
CA ALA A 11 6.54 -59.59 -26.36
C ALA A 11 7.46 -58.45 -25.89
N LEU A 12 8.55 -58.81 -25.21
CA LEU A 12 9.75 -57.99 -25.05
C LEU A 12 10.36 -57.67 -26.42
N ILE A 13 10.76 -56.42 -26.65
CA ILE A 13 11.77 -56.05 -27.64
C ILE A 13 12.71 -55.02 -27.00
N LEU A 14 13.93 -55.46 -26.69
CA LEU A 14 15.10 -54.57 -26.56
C LEU A 14 15.47 -54.02 -27.94
N PRO A 15 16.14 -52.86 -27.98
CA PRO A 15 17.29 -52.71 -28.85
C PRO A 15 18.54 -52.33 -28.03
N ALA A 16 19.61 -53.06 -28.30
CA ALA A 16 20.94 -52.81 -27.79
C ALA A 16 21.75 -51.97 -28.79
N PHE A 17 22.70 -51.21 -28.24
CA PHE A 17 23.87 -50.58 -28.85
C PHE A 17 23.71 -49.24 -29.58
N LEU A 18 24.17 -48.18 -28.90
CA LEU A 18 25.23 -47.32 -29.42
C LEU A 18 26.20 -47.03 -28.26
N PHE A 19 27.33 -47.75 -28.26
CA PHE A 19 28.52 -47.40 -27.49
C PHE A 19 29.14 -46.18 -28.17
N ALA A 20 29.01 -45.02 -27.53
CA ALA A 20 29.88 -43.87 -27.79
C ALA A 20 30.78 -43.69 -26.56
N SER A 21 32.08 -43.85 -26.80
CA SER A 21 33.22 -43.40 -26.00
C SER A 21 32.90 -42.72 -24.67
N LEU A 22 32.79 -43.51 -23.60
CA LEU A 22 33.03 -43.01 -22.24
C LEU A 22 34.52 -42.69 -22.13
N ILE A 23 34.86 -41.43 -22.39
CA ILE A 23 36.06 -40.85 -21.80
C ILE A 23 35.78 -40.88 -20.29
N ASN A 24 36.54 -41.70 -19.56
CA ASN A 24 36.63 -41.60 -18.11
C ASN A 24 37.21 -40.22 -17.80
N GLN A 25 36.35 -39.20 -17.68
CA GLN A 25 36.67 -38.06 -16.83
C GLN A 25 36.65 -38.61 -15.41
N THR A 26 37.85 -38.83 -14.86
CA THR A 26 38.04 -39.18 -13.47
C THR A 26 37.45 -38.04 -12.63
N ARG A 27 36.26 -38.27 -12.07
CA ARG A 27 35.65 -37.42 -11.04
C ARG A 27 36.66 -37.17 -9.93
N ALA A 28 37.05 -35.91 -9.74
CA ALA A 28 37.38 -35.44 -8.40
C ALA A 28 36.12 -35.66 -7.54
N THR A 29 36.28 -36.27 -6.37
CA THR A 29 35.28 -36.25 -5.31
C THR A 29 34.83 -34.81 -5.06
N SER A 30 33.52 -34.54 -4.95
CA SER A 30 32.98 -33.18 -4.75
C SER A 30 33.86 -32.44 -3.77
N THR A 31 34.50 -31.39 -4.28
CA THR A 31 35.50 -30.62 -3.57
C THR A 31 34.79 -29.87 -2.43
N ALA A 32 35.54 -29.56 -1.37
CA ALA A 32 34.97 -28.88 -0.21
C ALA A 32 34.66 -27.40 -0.49
N VAL A 33 35.17 -26.82 -1.59
CA VAL A 33 35.02 -25.41 -1.94
C VAL A 33 34.18 -25.30 -3.20
N LEU A 34 33.13 -24.47 -3.14
CA LEU A 34 32.19 -24.24 -4.23
C LEU A 34 32.14 -22.74 -4.60
N ILE A 35 31.79 -22.45 -5.85
CA ILE A 35 31.28 -21.17 -6.30
C ILE A 35 29.89 -21.02 -5.68
N ASP A 36 29.73 -20.04 -4.80
CA ASP A 36 28.52 -19.84 -4.01
C ASP A 36 27.60 -18.78 -4.59
N ALA A 37 28.18 -17.73 -5.17
CA ALA A 37 27.44 -16.62 -5.74
C ALA A 37 28.24 -15.93 -6.86
N VAL A 38 27.54 -15.37 -7.84
CA VAL A 38 28.14 -14.63 -8.97
C VAL A 38 27.27 -13.41 -9.29
N LEU A 39 27.90 -12.24 -9.26
CA LEU A 39 27.38 -11.00 -9.85
C LEU A 39 28.08 -10.80 -11.19
N TYR A 40 27.34 -11.01 -12.28
CA TYR A 40 27.86 -10.97 -13.66
C TYR A 40 27.36 -9.74 -14.45
N ASP A 41 26.22 -9.16 -14.06
CA ASP A 41 25.61 -7.97 -14.65
C ASP A 41 25.52 -6.96 -13.51
N GLY A 42 26.59 -6.17 -13.37
CA GLY A 42 26.84 -5.30 -12.23
C GLY A 42 26.02 -4.01 -12.30
N LEU A 43 25.87 -3.33 -11.17
CA LEU A 43 25.19 -2.02 -11.10
C LEU A 43 26.14 -0.87 -11.49
N GLU A 44 27.44 -1.11 -11.49
CA GLU A 44 28.44 -0.10 -11.81
C GLU A 44 28.78 -0.09 -13.31
N SER A 45 29.17 1.08 -13.82
CA SER A 45 29.54 1.24 -15.24
C SER A 45 30.62 0.24 -15.70
N ASN A 46 30.32 -0.54 -16.75
CA ASN A 46 31.17 -1.63 -17.26
C ASN A 46 31.36 -2.79 -16.27
N ASP A 47 30.38 -2.99 -15.40
CA ASP A 47 30.31 -4.07 -14.44
C ASP A 47 31.59 -4.10 -13.57
N LEU A 48 32.00 -2.94 -13.04
CA LEU A 48 33.20 -2.86 -12.20
C LEU A 48 33.04 -3.61 -10.88
N ASP A 49 31.79 -3.77 -10.42
CA ASP A 49 31.37 -4.52 -9.25
C ASP A 49 31.17 -6.02 -9.51
N GLU A 50 31.50 -6.54 -10.70
CA GLU A 50 31.52 -7.99 -10.95
C GLU A 50 32.27 -8.73 -9.84
N ALA A 51 31.65 -9.79 -9.35
CA ALA A 51 32.15 -10.51 -8.19
C ALA A 51 31.76 -11.98 -8.17
N VAL A 52 32.65 -12.81 -7.63
CA VAL A 52 32.44 -14.23 -7.40
C VAL A 52 32.65 -14.51 -5.92
N ARG A 53 31.69 -15.20 -5.29
CA ARG A 53 31.81 -15.69 -3.92
C ARG A 53 32.19 -17.16 -3.91
N LEU A 54 33.17 -17.52 -3.10
CA LEU A 54 33.50 -18.92 -2.81
C LEU A 54 33.05 -19.29 -1.39
N ILE A 55 32.69 -20.55 -1.18
CA ILE A 55 32.35 -21.10 0.15
C ILE A 55 33.02 -22.45 0.37
N ASN A 56 33.57 -22.68 1.57
CA ASN A 56 34.00 -24.01 1.99
C ASN A 56 32.87 -24.75 2.74
N VAL A 57 32.16 -25.65 2.06
CA VAL A 57 31.12 -26.51 2.66
C VAL A 57 31.69 -27.72 3.41
N GLY A 58 33.01 -27.92 3.35
CA GLY A 58 33.71 -28.96 4.10
C GLY A 58 33.82 -28.69 5.60
N ASN A 59 34.42 -29.65 6.30
CA ASN A 59 34.66 -29.58 7.75
C ASN A 59 36.12 -29.29 8.12
N THR A 60 37.00 -29.10 7.13
CA THR A 60 38.40 -28.73 7.32
C THR A 60 38.74 -27.49 6.49
N ALA A 61 39.72 -26.71 6.94
CA ALA A 61 40.25 -25.60 6.17
C ALA A 61 40.87 -26.11 4.85
N VAL A 62 40.70 -25.35 3.77
CA VAL A 62 41.24 -25.66 2.44
C VAL A 62 42.20 -24.57 2.04
N ASP A 63 43.43 -24.96 1.70
CA ASP A 63 44.42 -24.07 1.09
C ASP A 63 44.08 -23.90 -0.39
N ILE A 64 43.81 -22.66 -0.79
CA ILE A 64 43.44 -22.27 -2.16
C ILE A 64 44.55 -21.47 -2.83
N SER A 65 45.77 -21.51 -2.27
CA SER A 65 46.91 -20.78 -2.82
C SER A 65 47.22 -21.25 -4.24
N GLY A 66 47.22 -20.32 -5.20
CA GLY A 66 47.48 -20.63 -6.60
C GLY A 66 46.31 -21.23 -7.39
N TRP A 67 45.15 -21.42 -6.74
CA TRP A 67 43.88 -21.69 -7.44
C TRP A 67 43.51 -20.50 -8.33
N ALA A 68 42.57 -20.69 -9.27
CA ALA A 68 42.18 -19.63 -10.19
C ALA A 68 40.69 -19.63 -10.54
N ILE A 69 40.18 -18.46 -10.94
CA ILE A 69 38.87 -18.32 -11.60
C ILE A 69 39.06 -18.02 -13.10
N ASN A 70 38.17 -18.52 -13.94
CA ASN A 70 38.17 -18.24 -15.39
C ASN A 70 36.74 -18.23 -15.97
N ASP A 71 36.62 -17.76 -17.22
CA ASP A 71 35.43 -17.79 -18.08
C ASP A 71 35.53 -18.88 -19.17
N ALA A 72 36.74 -19.34 -19.50
CA ALA A 72 36.98 -20.44 -20.43
C ALA A 72 38.04 -21.43 -19.91
N VAL A 73 38.16 -22.62 -20.52
CA VAL A 73 39.27 -23.54 -20.20
C VAL A 73 40.51 -23.19 -21.04
N ASP A 74 41.16 -22.08 -20.70
CA ASP A 74 42.34 -21.57 -21.40
C ASP A 74 43.36 -20.92 -20.43
N SER A 75 44.23 -20.04 -20.96
CA SER A 75 45.27 -19.38 -20.17
C SER A 75 44.92 -18.00 -19.61
N SER A 76 43.70 -17.46 -19.78
CA SER A 76 43.33 -16.11 -19.30
C SER A 76 42.92 -16.03 -17.83
N LYS A 77 43.04 -17.13 -17.09
CA LYS A 77 42.66 -17.27 -15.67
C LYS A 77 43.27 -16.23 -14.72
N LEU A 78 42.51 -15.89 -13.68
CA LEU A 78 42.90 -15.02 -12.57
C LEU A 78 43.32 -15.86 -11.36
N VAL A 79 44.58 -15.72 -10.93
CA VAL A 79 45.21 -16.58 -9.92
C VAL A 79 45.11 -15.97 -8.52
N LEU A 80 44.56 -16.74 -7.59
CA LEU A 80 44.44 -16.41 -6.18
C LEU A 80 45.82 -16.34 -5.50
N PRO A 81 46.03 -15.37 -4.58
CA PRO A 81 47.25 -15.30 -3.78
C PRO A 81 47.26 -16.39 -2.71
N THR A 82 48.25 -16.35 -1.80
CA THR A 82 48.26 -17.27 -0.65
C THR A 82 47.03 -17.04 0.22
N ALA A 83 46.14 -18.03 0.28
CA ALA A 83 44.87 -17.91 0.97
C ALA A 83 44.34 -19.27 1.47
N THR A 84 43.50 -19.23 2.50
CA THR A 84 42.88 -20.42 3.08
C THR A 84 41.44 -20.09 3.43
N ILE A 85 40.50 -20.96 3.05
CA ILE A 85 39.09 -20.85 3.45
C ILE A 85 38.81 -21.84 4.58
N ASN A 86 38.43 -21.33 5.75
CA ASN A 86 38.02 -22.17 6.88
C ASN A 86 36.65 -22.83 6.64
N PRO A 87 36.28 -23.89 7.40
CA PRO A 87 34.96 -24.50 7.28
C PRO A 87 33.84 -23.46 7.40
N GLN A 88 32.89 -23.50 6.48
CA GLN A 88 31.73 -22.59 6.35
C GLN A 88 32.08 -21.12 6.12
N GLN A 89 33.37 -20.79 5.95
CA GLN A 89 33.77 -19.45 5.58
C GLN A 89 33.46 -19.21 4.10
N THR A 90 33.05 -17.97 3.82
CA THR A 90 32.86 -17.44 2.48
C THR A 90 33.91 -16.38 2.21
N ILE A 91 34.35 -16.24 0.96
CA ILE A 91 35.19 -15.12 0.52
C ILE A 91 34.66 -14.52 -0.77
N TRP A 92 34.76 -13.20 -0.92
CA TRP A 92 34.40 -12.46 -2.13
C TRP A 92 35.64 -12.09 -2.95
N LEU A 93 35.57 -12.40 -4.24
CA LEU A 93 36.54 -12.07 -5.27
C LEU A 93 35.91 -10.98 -6.14
N ALA A 94 36.53 -9.82 -6.26
CA ALA A 94 35.96 -8.72 -7.03
C ALA A 94 36.93 -8.20 -8.11
N LYS A 95 36.35 -7.70 -9.21
CA LYS A 95 37.10 -6.98 -10.24
C LYS A 95 37.66 -5.66 -9.72
N ASP A 96 36.84 -4.86 -9.04
CA ASP A 96 37.21 -3.57 -8.46
C ASP A 96 36.66 -3.47 -7.03
N GLY A 97 37.54 -3.33 -6.04
CA GLY A 97 37.11 -3.34 -4.64
C GLY A 97 36.29 -2.13 -4.23
N ALA A 98 36.55 -0.95 -4.81
CA ALA A 98 35.80 0.26 -4.48
C ALA A 98 34.40 0.26 -5.10
N ALA A 99 34.26 -0.27 -6.33
CA ALA A 99 32.95 -0.52 -6.94
C ALA A 99 32.15 -1.55 -6.14
N PHE A 100 32.78 -2.68 -5.79
CA PHE A 100 32.17 -3.70 -4.93
C PHE A 100 31.72 -3.10 -3.60
N GLN A 101 32.58 -2.35 -2.90
CA GLN A 101 32.26 -1.78 -1.60
C GLN A 101 31.08 -0.81 -1.67
N ARG A 102 30.96 -0.01 -2.75
CA ARG A 102 29.81 0.89 -2.93
C ARG A 102 28.48 0.15 -2.94
N GLN A 103 28.41 -0.97 -3.66
CA GLN A 103 27.17 -1.72 -3.85
C GLN A 103 26.89 -2.69 -2.70
N PHE A 104 27.91 -3.34 -2.16
CA PHE A 104 27.75 -4.36 -1.10
C PHE A 104 27.81 -3.79 0.33
N GLY A 105 28.40 -2.61 0.52
CA GLY A 105 28.61 -2.00 1.84
C GLY A 105 29.77 -2.59 2.65
N PHE A 106 30.57 -3.49 2.07
CA PHE A 106 31.79 -4.00 2.70
C PHE A 106 32.85 -4.31 1.64
N TRP A 107 34.11 -4.37 2.05
CA TRP A 107 35.21 -4.67 1.13
C TRP A 107 35.25 -6.16 0.76
N PRO A 108 35.62 -6.52 -0.48
CA PRO A 108 35.84 -7.91 -0.85
C PRO A 108 37.12 -8.44 -0.18
N ASP A 109 37.30 -9.76 -0.20
CA ASP A 109 38.51 -10.40 0.33
C ASP A 109 39.71 -10.24 -0.61
N PHE A 110 39.46 -10.17 -1.92
CA PHE A 110 40.48 -9.95 -2.95
C PHE A 110 39.97 -9.05 -4.09
N GLU A 111 40.86 -8.22 -4.65
CA GLU A 111 40.56 -7.33 -5.78
C GLU A 111 41.61 -7.40 -6.91
N VAL A 112 41.20 -7.11 -8.15
CA VAL A 112 42.11 -7.00 -9.31
C VAL A 112 42.61 -5.58 -9.48
N ASN A 113 41.69 -4.62 -9.56
CA ASN A 113 42.04 -3.21 -9.59
C ASN A 113 42.45 -2.80 -8.16
N ASP A 114 43.70 -2.39 -7.98
CA ASP A 114 44.25 -1.95 -6.69
C ASP A 114 43.62 -0.61 -6.27
N THR A 115 42.41 -0.69 -5.71
CA THR A 115 41.61 0.47 -5.29
C THR A 115 41.73 0.72 -3.79
N SER A 116 42.16 -0.27 -3.02
CA SER A 116 42.32 -0.18 -1.58
C SER A 116 43.54 -0.94 -1.08
N ALA A 117 44.45 -0.22 -0.43
CA ALA A 117 45.63 -0.84 0.21
C ALA A 117 45.30 -1.85 1.32
N SER A 118 44.04 -1.93 1.75
CA SER A 118 43.56 -2.89 2.77
C SER A 118 43.02 -4.18 2.18
N VAL A 119 42.76 -4.23 0.87
CA VAL A 119 42.30 -5.43 0.16
C VAL A 119 43.50 -6.04 -0.56
N PRO A 120 43.83 -7.32 -0.30
CA PRO A 120 44.89 -8.00 -1.02
C PRO A 120 44.59 -8.15 -2.52
N ASN A 121 45.59 -7.88 -3.36
CA ASN A 121 45.51 -8.10 -4.80
C ASN A 121 45.69 -9.58 -5.18
N PHE A 122 45.12 -9.98 -6.32
CA PHE A 122 45.40 -11.28 -6.93
C PHE A 122 46.88 -11.48 -7.26
N ALA A 123 47.34 -12.74 -7.32
CA ALA A 123 48.73 -13.07 -7.60
C ALA A 123 49.13 -12.86 -9.07
N GLY A 124 48.16 -12.86 -9.99
CA GLY A 124 48.37 -12.56 -11.40
C GLY A 124 47.16 -12.94 -12.27
N GLY A 125 47.19 -12.53 -13.52
CA GLY A 125 46.07 -12.69 -14.47
C GLY A 125 45.26 -11.41 -14.65
N SER A 126 44.14 -11.52 -15.35
CA SER A 126 43.15 -10.45 -15.54
C SER A 126 41.78 -10.97 -15.12
N TRP A 127 40.88 -10.07 -14.71
CA TRP A 127 39.49 -10.46 -14.48
C TRP A 127 38.92 -11.12 -15.76
N PRO A 128 38.25 -12.28 -15.67
CA PRO A 128 37.73 -12.98 -16.85
C PRO A 128 36.75 -12.12 -17.66
N GLY A 129 35.86 -11.39 -16.98
CA GLY A 129 34.86 -10.52 -17.59
C GLY A 129 33.67 -11.33 -18.08
N TYR A 130 32.70 -11.54 -17.21
CA TYR A 130 31.58 -12.45 -17.42
C TYR A 130 30.50 -11.79 -18.29
N ALA A 131 30.16 -12.41 -19.42
CA ALA A 131 29.23 -11.80 -20.37
C ALA A 131 27.80 -11.70 -19.81
N ASN A 132 27.21 -10.50 -19.84
CA ASN A 132 25.83 -10.27 -19.36
C ASN A 132 24.82 -11.11 -20.14
N THR A 133 25.11 -11.53 -21.38
CA THR A 133 24.24 -12.42 -22.17
C THR A 133 24.27 -13.88 -21.74
N GLY A 134 25.32 -14.31 -21.03
CA GLY A 134 25.57 -15.68 -20.59
C GLY A 134 27.00 -16.14 -20.82
N ASP A 135 27.55 -16.84 -19.83
CA ASP A 135 28.94 -17.23 -19.76
C ASP A 135 29.14 -18.41 -18.79
N GLU A 136 30.39 -18.78 -18.56
CA GLU A 136 30.83 -19.74 -17.57
C GLU A 136 31.64 -19.07 -16.45
N VAL A 137 31.54 -19.60 -15.23
CA VAL A 137 32.45 -19.29 -14.13
C VAL A 137 33.09 -20.59 -13.68
N ILE A 138 34.40 -20.71 -13.87
CA ILE A 138 35.13 -21.95 -13.63
C ILE A 138 36.13 -21.72 -12.50
N LEU A 139 36.06 -22.55 -11.46
CA LEU A 139 37.04 -22.61 -10.38
C LEU A 139 38.05 -23.73 -10.67
N LEU A 140 39.34 -23.40 -10.66
CA LEU A 140 40.45 -24.30 -10.94
C LEU A 140 41.37 -24.41 -9.73
N ASP A 141 41.95 -25.59 -9.48
CA ASP A 141 43.03 -25.74 -8.51
C ASP A 141 44.39 -25.29 -9.05
N ASP A 142 45.45 -25.47 -8.25
CA ASP A 142 46.83 -25.12 -8.61
C ASP A 142 47.45 -26.01 -9.70
N THR A 143 46.73 -27.05 -10.14
CA THR A 143 47.10 -27.96 -11.23
C THR A 143 46.23 -27.83 -12.48
N ASP A 144 45.32 -26.85 -12.50
CA ASP A 144 44.34 -26.58 -13.57
C ASP A 144 43.23 -27.63 -13.70
N ASP A 145 42.99 -28.43 -12.66
CA ASP A 145 41.81 -29.30 -12.59
C ASP A 145 40.58 -28.47 -12.17
N VAL A 146 39.44 -28.72 -12.82
CA VAL A 146 38.17 -28.06 -12.49
C VAL A 146 37.65 -28.55 -11.15
N ILE A 147 37.44 -27.60 -10.24
CA ILE A 147 36.96 -27.81 -8.88
C ILE A 147 35.45 -27.64 -8.78
N ASP A 148 34.93 -26.59 -9.42
CA ASP A 148 33.49 -26.28 -9.51
C ASP A 148 33.24 -25.39 -10.74
N ALA A 149 32.02 -25.39 -11.26
CA ALA A 149 31.61 -24.54 -12.37
C ALA A 149 30.16 -24.04 -12.23
N LEU A 150 29.92 -22.86 -12.77
CA LEU A 150 28.59 -22.32 -13.05
C LEU A 150 28.49 -22.04 -14.55
N VAL A 151 27.39 -22.42 -15.18
CA VAL A 151 27.02 -21.94 -16.53
C VAL A 151 25.70 -21.21 -16.43
N TYR A 152 25.61 -19.99 -16.96
CA TYR A 152 24.39 -19.18 -16.91
C TYR A 152 23.96 -18.64 -18.28
N LYS A 153 22.65 -18.45 -18.43
CA LYS A 153 22.00 -17.94 -19.66
C LYS A 153 22.49 -18.64 -20.95
N SER A 154 23.18 -17.91 -21.83
CA SER A 154 23.71 -18.43 -23.10
C SER A 154 25.07 -19.15 -23.04
N GLY A 155 25.60 -19.40 -21.83
CA GLY A 155 26.91 -20.06 -21.66
C GLY A 155 26.97 -21.49 -22.24
N ASP A 156 28.19 -21.96 -22.49
CA ASP A 156 28.54 -23.28 -22.98
C ASP A 156 28.33 -24.37 -21.91
N THR A 157 27.18 -25.00 -21.98
CA THR A 157 26.83 -26.16 -21.14
C THR A 157 27.64 -27.44 -21.39
N THR A 158 28.64 -27.41 -22.29
CA THR A 158 29.48 -28.59 -22.63
C THR A 158 30.81 -28.65 -21.87
N ILE A 159 31.08 -27.68 -20.99
CA ILE A 159 32.30 -27.63 -20.18
C ILE A 159 32.38 -28.78 -19.15
N THR A 160 33.60 -29.03 -18.66
CA THR A 160 33.82 -29.95 -17.55
C THR A 160 33.34 -29.31 -16.25
N GLY A 161 32.73 -30.08 -15.35
CA GLY A 161 32.18 -29.57 -14.09
C GLY A 161 30.76 -29.02 -14.20
N TRP A 162 30.09 -29.17 -15.35
CA TRP A 162 28.68 -28.80 -15.51
C TRP A 162 27.88 -29.86 -16.25
N SER A 163 26.60 -29.98 -15.91
CA SER A 163 25.66 -30.83 -16.63
C SER A 163 24.26 -30.20 -16.72
N GLY A 164 23.64 -30.35 -17.89
CA GLY A 164 22.27 -29.89 -18.11
C GLY A 164 22.18 -28.43 -18.54
N ALA A 165 21.03 -27.81 -18.27
CA ALA A 165 20.77 -26.43 -18.69
C ALA A 165 21.59 -25.42 -17.89
N ALA A 166 21.87 -24.28 -18.50
CA ALA A 166 22.43 -23.12 -17.81
C ALA A 166 21.43 -22.52 -16.82
N VAL A 167 21.93 -21.88 -15.76
CA VAL A 167 21.14 -21.16 -14.77
C VAL A 167 20.47 -19.95 -15.42
N PRO A 168 19.13 -19.80 -15.33
CA PRO A 168 18.44 -18.61 -15.81
C PRO A 168 18.57 -17.47 -14.80
N ARG A 169 18.17 -16.26 -15.20
CA ARG A 169 17.81 -15.21 -14.23
C ARG A 169 16.40 -15.43 -13.68
N THR A 170 16.09 -14.77 -12.57
CA THR A 170 14.71 -14.68 -12.09
C THR A 170 13.97 -13.60 -12.91
N PRO A 171 12.84 -13.95 -13.56
CA PRO A 171 12.03 -13.01 -14.33
C PRO A 171 11.36 -11.98 -13.41
N ASP A 172 10.83 -10.89 -13.97
CA ASP A 172 10.04 -9.86 -13.27
C ASP A 172 10.74 -9.02 -12.19
N PHE A 173 11.97 -9.40 -11.84
CA PHE A 173 12.93 -8.57 -11.09
C PHE A 173 13.93 -7.91 -12.05
N GLY A 174 14.47 -6.74 -11.68
CA GLY A 174 15.49 -6.02 -12.45
C GLY A 174 16.69 -6.91 -12.70
N GLU A 175 17.18 -6.99 -13.93
CA GLU A 175 18.24 -7.96 -14.31
C GLU A 175 19.63 -7.52 -13.82
N GLU A 176 19.93 -6.24 -14.03
CA GLU A 176 21.12 -5.58 -13.50
C GLU A 176 21.16 -5.70 -11.98
N GLY A 177 22.31 -6.08 -11.43
CA GLY A 177 22.51 -6.35 -10.01
C GLY A 177 22.06 -7.72 -9.51
N GLN A 178 21.39 -8.57 -10.31
CA GLN A 178 21.00 -9.89 -9.82
C GLN A 178 22.22 -10.78 -9.54
N ILE A 179 22.32 -11.25 -8.31
CA ILE A 179 23.32 -12.23 -7.90
C ILE A 179 22.74 -13.63 -8.10
N LEU A 180 23.36 -14.42 -8.97
CA LEU A 180 23.11 -15.86 -9.02
C LEU A 180 23.73 -16.46 -7.76
N TYR A 181 22.98 -17.28 -7.01
CA TYR A 181 23.52 -17.88 -5.78
C TYR A 181 23.04 -19.32 -5.59
N ARG A 182 23.86 -20.12 -4.91
CA ARG A 182 23.50 -21.49 -4.56
C ARG A 182 22.34 -21.49 -3.57
N LYS A 183 21.29 -22.22 -3.92
CA LYS A 183 20.10 -22.45 -3.11
C LYS A 183 20.50 -22.92 -1.71
N ARG A 184 19.92 -22.29 -0.69
CA ARG A 184 20.19 -22.64 0.72
C ARG A 184 19.28 -23.77 1.17
N SER A 185 19.84 -24.76 1.85
CA SER A 185 19.08 -25.78 2.57
C SER A 185 18.36 -25.13 3.75
N GLN A 186 17.03 -25.19 3.77
CA GLN A 186 16.25 -24.63 4.88
C GLN A 186 16.67 -25.20 6.25
N GLN A 187 17.15 -26.44 6.30
CA GLN A 187 17.57 -27.07 7.55
C GLN A 187 18.88 -26.51 8.11
N THR A 188 19.86 -26.22 7.25
CA THR A 188 21.23 -25.88 7.69
C THR A 188 21.63 -24.44 7.42
N GLY A 189 20.96 -23.76 6.48
CA GLY A 189 21.38 -22.45 5.96
C GLY A 189 22.62 -22.50 5.08
N LEU A 190 23.16 -23.69 4.79
CA LEU A 190 24.29 -23.88 3.86
C LEU A 190 23.75 -24.21 2.46
N PRO A 191 24.58 -24.10 1.40
CA PRO A 191 24.23 -24.58 0.07
C PRO A 191 23.66 -26.00 0.09
N VAL A 192 22.67 -26.26 -0.76
CA VAL A 192 22.20 -27.63 -1.05
C VAL A 192 23.35 -28.48 -1.62
N PRO A 193 23.29 -29.82 -1.51
CA PRO A 193 24.31 -30.68 -2.09
C PRO A 193 24.53 -30.38 -3.57
N ASP A 194 25.79 -30.19 -3.94
CA ASP A 194 26.18 -29.87 -5.31
C ASP A 194 25.97 -31.06 -6.25
N THR A 195 25.32 -30.78 -7.38
CA THR A 195 25.01 -31.74 -8.43
C THR A 195 25.64 -31.38 -9.76
N ASP A 196 26.42 -30.30 -9.82
CA ASP A 196 26.98 -29.72 -11.04
C ASP A 196 25.88 -29.28 -12.03
N THR A 197 24.70 -28.85 -11.54
CA THR A 197 23.58 -28.47 -12.41
C THR A 197 22.83 -27.23 -11.92
N ALA A 198 21.98 -26.68 -12.79
CA ALA A 198 21.15 -25.52 -12.44
C ALA A 198 20.23 -25.74 -11.23
N VAL A 199 19.92 -26.98 -10.81
CA VAL A 199 19.02 -27.25 -9.67
C VAL A 199 19.58 -26.80 -8.33
N ASP A 200 20.89 -26.61 -8.27
CA ASP A 200 21.62 -26.18 -7.07
C ASP A 200 21.48 -24.67 -6.84
N TRP A 201 20.94 -23.94 -7.81
CA TRP A 201 20.88 -22.47 -7.83
C TRP A 201 19.49 -21.97 -7.48
N ALA A 202 19.42 -20.84 -6.78
CA ALA A 202 18.18 -20.30 -6.27
C ALA A 202 17.29 -19.72 -7.37
N GLN A 203 17.83 -19.45 -8.57
CA GLN A 203 17.10 -19.00 -9.75
C GLN A 203 16.40 -20.13 -10.50
N GLU A 204 16.63 -21.39 -10.11
CA GLU A 204 15.99 -22.53 -10.77
C GLU A 204 14.46 -22.46 -10.68
N ARG A 205 13.77 -22.88 -11.75
CA ARG A 205 12.32 -22.63 -11.93
C ARG A 205 11.40 -23.77 -11.50
N GLY A 206 11.89 -25.00 -11.37
CA GLY A 206 11.12 -26.17 -10.96
C GLY A 206 10.76 -26.17 -9.47
N ASP A 207 11.56 -25.51 -8.64
CA ASP A 207 11.28 -25.33 -7.20
C ASP A 207 10.56 -24.00 -6.93
N VAL A 208 9.27 -24.07 -6.59
CA VAL A 208 8.44 -22.87 -6.34
C VAL A 208 8.66 -22.25 -4.95
N VAL A 209 9.38 -22.94 -4.05
CA VAL A 209 9.57 -22.52 -2.65
C VAL A 209 11.00 -22.01 -2.45
N ASN A 210 12.01 -22.85 -2.72
CA ASN A 210 13.42 -22.50 -2.56
C ASN A 210 14.08 -22.08 -3.87
N GLY A 211 13.42 -22.26 -5.01
CA GLY A 211 13.83 -21.72 -6.32
C GLY A 211 13.12 -20.40 -6.64
N ARG A 212 13.36 -19.89 -7.86
CA ARG A 212 12.82 -18.62 -8.37
C ARG A 212 13.10 -17.43 -7.45
N LYS A 213 14.26 -17.42 -6.77
CA LYS A 213 14.64 -16.37 -5.83
C LYS A 213 15.57 -15.36 -6.49
N VAL A 214 15.58 -14.16 -5.95
CA VAL A 214 16.52 -13.10 -6.33
C VAL A 214 17.38 -12.76 -5.12
N LEU A 215 18.55 -12.17 -5.38
CA LEU A 215 19.47 -11.60 -4.42
C LEU A 215 20.12 -10.38 -5.08
N TYR A 216 20.27 -9.29 -4.34
CA TYR A 216 20.94 -8.08 -4.79
C TYR A 216 22.10 -7.73 -3.84
N PRO A 217 23.07 -6.91 -4.29
CA PRO A 217 24.12 -6.37 -3.43
C PRO A 217 23.57 -5.76 -2.15
N GLY A 218 24.29 -5.94 -1.04
CA GLY A 218 23.92 -5.39 0.26
C GLY A 218 22.83 -6.15 1.03
N TRP A 219 22.30 -7.27 0.51
CA TRP A 219 21.37 -8.13 1.25
C TRP A 219 22.08 -9.05 2.23
N ASP A 220 21.56 -9.15 3.45
CA ASP A 220 22.09 -9.99 4.54
C ASP A 220 21.49 -11.41 4.55
N LEU A 221 21.44 -12.07 3.38
CA LEU A 221 20.77 -13.38 3.20
C LEU A 221 21.21 -14.40 4.24
N ASP A 222 22.52 -14.63 4.41
CA ASP A 222 23.00 -15.71 5.30
C ASP A 222 22.73 -15.41 6.79
N GLU A 223 22.71 -14.13 7.20
CA GLU A 223 22.38 -13.73 8.58
C GLU A 223 20.90 -13.99 8.88
N PHE A 224 20.02 -13.70 7.93
CA PHE A 224 18.57 -13.73 8.13
C PHE A 224 17.85 -14.95 7.53
N PHE A 225 18.57 -15.86 6.87
CA PHE A 225 17.97 -17.01 6.21
C PHE A 225 17.21 -17.94 7.16
N GLN A 226 17.66 -18.06 8.41
CA GLN A 226 16.93 -18.80 9.45
C GLN A 226 15.98 -17.87 10.18
N THR A 227 14.78 -18.37 10.51
CA THR A 227 13.84 -17.63 11.35
C THR A 227 14.36 -17.56 12.79
N THR A 228 14.20 -16.39 13.42
CA THR A 228 14.51 -16.24 14.84
C THR A 228 13.33 -16.73 15.68
N LYS A 229 13.54 -17.77 16.47
CA LYS A 229 12.53 -18.37 17.37
C LYS A 229 12.89 -18.10 18.83
N ILE A 230 11.95 -17.54 19.59
CA ILE A 230 12.17 -17.07 20.96
C ILE A 230 11.07 -17.64 21.86
N THR A 231 11.40 -18.15 23.05
CA THR A 231 10.39 -18.49 24.06
C THR A 231 10.71 -17.78 25.36
N GLN A 232 9.93 -16.75 25.69
CA GLN A 232 10.23 -15.83 26.79
C GLN A 232 8.95 -15.36 27.49
N THR A 233 9.09 -14.98 28.75
CA THR A 233 8.02 -14.26 29.47
C THR A 233 8.03 -12.81 29.01
N ALA A 234 6.87 -12.33 28.58
CA ALA A 234 6.69 -10.99 28.05
C ALA A 234 5.24 -10.53 28.25
N THR A 235 5.00 -9.27 27.93
CA THR A 235 3.70 -8.68 27.69
C THR A 235 3.47 -8.61 26.18
N LEU A 236 2.28 -8.98 25.73
CA LEU A 236 1.79 -8.83 24.38
C LEU A 236 0.51 -7.99 24.42
N THR A 237 0.56 -6.80 23.84
CA THR A 237 -0.62 -5.96 23.63
C THR A 237 -1.07 -6.10 22.18
N VAL A 238 -2.36 -6.30 21.98
CA VAL A 238 -3.00 -6.35 20.66
C VAL A 238 -3.94 -5.17 20.53
N ALA A 239 -3.74 -4.37 19.50
CA ALA A 239 -4.57 -3.22 19.16
C ALA A 239 -5.15 -3.37 17.75
N ILE A 240 -6.38 -2.89 17.56
CA ILE A 240 -7.17 -3.11 16.34
C ILE A 240 -7.50 -1.76 15.72
N ALA A 241 -7.17 -1.60 14.43
CA ALA A 241 -7.51 -0.44 13.61
C ALA A 241 -8.88 -0.65 12.93
N PRO A 242 -9.71 0.41 12.76
CA PRO A 242 -9.49 1.79 13.18
C PRO A 242 -9.94 2.11 14.62
N ASP A 243 -10.26 1.09 15.42
CA ASP A 243 -10.86 1.23 16.75
C ASP A 243 -9.92 1.87 17.79
N ASN A 244 -8.94 1.12 18.31
CA ASN A 244 -8.06 1.53 19.41
C ASN A 244 -6.58 1.63 19.02
N ALA A 245 -6.24 1.32 17.77
CA ALA A 245 -4.86 1.29 17.30
C ALA A 245 -4.13 2.64 17.45
N TYR A 246 -4.79 3.75 17.09
CA TYR A 246 -4.21 5.09 17.26
C TYR A 246 -3.90 5.40 18.72
N ASP A 247 -4.89 5.32 19.62
CA ASP A 247 -4.70 5.65 21.03
C ASP A 247 -3.63 4.77 21.70
N THR A 248 -3.60 3.48 21.33
CA THR A 248 -2.61 2.53 21.85
C THR A 248 -1.20 2.88 21.37
N LEU A 249 -1.05 3.24 20.10
CA LEU A 249 0.22 3.71 19.54
C LEU A 249 0.70 4.99 20.24
N ILE A 250 -0.16 6.00 20.37
CA ILE A 250 0.19 7.26 21.04
C ILE A 250 0.57 7.02 22.50
N ALA A 251 -0.17 6.17 23.22
CA ALA A 251 0.16 5.80 24.59
C ALA A 251 1.57 5.16 24.69
N ALA A 252 1.92 4.27 23.76
CA ALA A 252 3.24 3.65 23.70
C ALA A 252 4.36 4.69 23.42
N LEU A 253 4.19 5.54 22.40
CA LEU A 253 5.15 6.61 22.06
C LEU A 253 5.38 7.59 23.22
N ASN A 254 4.33 7.88 24.00
CA ASN A 254 4.41 8.74 25.16
C ASN A 254 5.24 8.16 26.32
N THR A 255 5.49 6.84 26.33
CA THR A 255 6.36 6.21 27.34
C THR A 255 7.86 6.41 27.08
N ALA A 256 8.24 6.73 25.84
CA ALA A 256 9.64 6.83 25.43
C ALA A 256 10.43 7.86 26.25
N GLN A 257 11.66 7.48 26.64
CA GLN A 257 12.58 8.28 27.44
C GLN A 257 13.92 8.56 26.74
N THR A 258 14.33 7.72 25.81
CA THR A 258 15.68 7.71 25.22
C THR A 258 15.68 7.68 23.70
N SER A 259 14.93 6.77 23.07
CA SER A 259 14.90 6.64 21.62
C SER A 259 13.57 6.09 21.09
N ILE A 260 13.22 6.54 19.88
CA ILE A 260 12.19 5.98 19.01
C ILE A 260 12.85 5.79 17.64
N GLN A 261 12.83 4.56 17.12
CA GLN A 261 13.29 4.24 15.77
C GLN A 261 12.11 3.63 15.00
N ILE A 262 11.88 4.10 13.79
CA ILE A 262 10.72 3.71 12.97
C ILE A 262 11.22 3.26 11.60
N GLU A 263 10.70 2.12 11.15
CA GLU A 263 10.76 1.73 9.75
C GLU A 263 9.32 1.55 9.25
N VAL A 264 8.96 2.27 8.20
CA VAL A 264 7.60 2.29 7.64
C VAL A 264 7.64 2.66 6.17
N GLN A 265 6.70 2.15 5.37
CA GLN A 265 6.60 2.54 3.96
C GLN A 265 6.17 4.00 3.78
N THR A 266 5.07 4.41 4.43
CA THR A 266 4.53 5.79 4.33
C THR A 266 4.10 6.34 5.69
N PHE A 267 4.16 7.66 5.84
CA PHE A 267 3.81 8.40 7.05
C PHE A 267 3.03 9.69 6.75
N GLU A 268 1.71 9.64 6.98
CA GLU A 268 0.76 10.70 6.64
C GLU A 268 -0.05 11.22 7.85
N ASN A 269 0.12 10.62 9.04
CA ASN A 269 -0.71 10.90 10.21
C ASN A 269 -0.18 12.03 11.11
N LEU A 270 -0.87 13.18 11.15
CA LEU A 270 -0.45 14.33 11.96
C LEU A 270 -0.47 14.08 13.47
N GLY A 271 -1.43 13.30 13.97
CA GLY A 271 -1.50 12.97 15.39
C GLY A 271 -0.27 12.18 15.87
N VAL A 272 0.23 11.27 15.04
CA VAL A 272 1.49 10.56 15.31
C VAL A 272 2.70 11.50 15.19
N MET A 273 2.72 12.39 14.20
CA MET A 273 3.75 13.44 14.07
C MET A 273 3.86 14.28 15.36
N ASP A 274 2.72 14.77 15.88
CA ASP A 274 2.69 15.58 17.11
C ASP A 274 3.23 14.82 18.32
N ALA A 275 2.92 13.53 18.45
CA ALA A 275 3.46 12.70 19.52
C ALA A 275 4.99 12.50 19.42
N LEU A 276 5.52 12.38 18.21
CA LEU A 276 6.97 12.31 17.97
C LEU A 276 7.67 13.65 18.24
N ILE A 277 7.06 14.77 17.85
CA ILE A 277 7.54 16.12 18.21
C ILE A 277 7.54 16.28 19.73
N ALA A 278 6.48 15.86 20.42
CA ALA A 278 6.42 15.89 21.88
C ALA A 278 7.51 15.00 22.51
N ALA A 279 7.82 13.85 21.92
CA ALA A 279 8.95 13.01 22.35
C ALA A 279 10.30 13.73 22.19
N ARG A 280 10.52 14.43 21.06
CA ARG A 280 11.71 15.27 20.86
C ARG A 280 11.83 16.36 21.91
N GLN A 281 10.72 17.03 22.25
CA GLN A 281 10.68 18.05 23.30
C GLN A 281 11.02 17.48 24.68
N ARG A 282 10.74 16.19 24.94
CA ARG A 282 11.18 15.47 26.15
C ARG A 282 12.65 15.01 26.10
N GLY A 283 13.35 15.19 24.98
CA GLY A 283 14.75 14.80 24.79
C GLY A 283 14.96 13.41 24.19
N VAL A 284 13.90 12.70 23.79
CA VAL A 284 13.96 11.36 23.17
C VAL A 284 14.53 11.47 21.76
N ASN A 285 15.52 10.66 21.36
CA ASN A 285 15.99 10.65 19.97
C ASN A 285 14.95 10.02 19.04
N VAL A 286 14.63 10.63 17.91
CA VAL A 286 13.64 10.08 16.96
C VAL A 286 14.28 9.95 15.58
N THR A 287 14.29 8.74 15.03
CA THR A 287 14.85 8.42 13.72
C THR A 287 13.87 7.58 12.92
N LEU A 288 13.61 7.96 11.68
CA LEU A 288 12.72 7.27 10.76
C LEU A 288 13.50 6.85 9.51
N LEU A 289 13.29 5.61 9.05
CA LEU A 289 13.68 5.11 7.74
C LEU A 289 12.40 4.80 6.92
N MET A 290 12.28 5.40 5.75
CA MET A 290 11.08 5.34 4.91
C MET A 290 11.40 5.06 3.43
N GLU A 291 10.37 4.75 2.66
CA GLU A 291 10.45 4.51 1.22
C GLU A 291 10.41 5.84 0.44
N ALA A 292 11.37 6.12 -0.45
CA ALA A 292 11.37 7.36 -1.23
C ALA A 292 10.47 7.35 -2.47
N ALA A 293 10.10 6.17 -2.96
CA ALA A 293 9.32 5.99 -4.17
C ALA A 293 8.23 4.91 -3.99
N PRO A 294 7.34 5.04 -2.98
CA PRO A 294 6.29 4.06 -2.75
C PRO A 294 5.34 4.03 -3.94
N SER A 295 4.53 2.97 -4.07
CA SER A 295 3.53 2.90 -5.12
C SER A 295 2.56 4.10 -5.01
N GLY A 296 2.47 4.91 -6.07
CA GLY A 296 1.71 6.17 -6.08
C GLY A 296 2.53 7.43 -5.79
N GLY A 297 3.80 7.29 -5.38
CA GLY A 297 4.69 8.39 -5.02
C GLY A 297 4.50 8.88 -3.59
N VAL A 298 5.37 9.80 -3.16
CA VAL A 298 5.34 10.39 -1.81
C VAL A 298 4.38 11.58 -1.77
N ASP A 299 3.39 11.50 -0.88
CA ASP A 299 2.38 12.54 -0.67
C ASP A 299 2.99 13.82 -0.08
N ASP A 300 2.42 14.98 -0.41
CA ASP A 300 2.85 16.26 0.15
C ASP A 300 2.61 16.34 1.67
N GLN A 301 1.66 15.56 2.19
CA GLN A 301 1.44 15.34 3.62
C GLN A 301 2.67 14.73 4.31
N GLU A 302 3.32 13.73 3.69
CA GLU A 302 4.52 13.10 4.24
C GLU A 302 5.72 14.05 4.20
N LYS A 303 5.88 14.80 3.11
CA LYS A 303 6.90 15.87 3.01
C LYS A 303 6.71 16.92 4.09
N TYR A 304 5.46 17.32 4.34
CA TYR A 304 5.11 18.25 5.42
C TYR A 304 5.47 17.69 6.79
N ILE A 305 5.10 16.44 7.08
CA ILE A 305 5.43 15.75 8.34
C ILE A 305 6.94 15.71 8.56
N CYS A 306 7.72 15.31 7.56
CA CYS A 306 9.18 15.28 7.66
C CYS A 306 9.76 16.66 7.94
N GLN A 307 9.28 17.70 7.24
CA GLN A 307 9.70 19.07 7.50
C GLN A 307 9.43 19.50 8.96
N GLN A 308 8.27 19.17 9.52
CA GLN A 308 7.95 19.51 10.92
C GLN A 308 8.81 18.72 11.93
N LEU A 309 9.00 17.41 11.68
CA LEU A 309 9.82 16.55 12.52
C LEU A 309 11.30 16.99 12.55
N GLU A 310 11.87 17.30 11.39
CA GLU A 310 13.25 17.80 11.27
C GLU A 310 13.40 19.18 11.93
N THR A 311 12.39 20.04 11.81
CA THR A 311 12.36 21.33 12.53
C THR A 311 12.36 21.13 14.06
N ALA A 312 11.70 20.09 14.56
CA ALA A 312 11.72 19.68 15.96
C ALA A 312 13.00 18.89 16.36
N GLY A 313 13.91 18.66 15.41
CA GLY A 313 15.19 17.96 15.61
C GLY A 313 15.09 16.45 15.64
N ALA A 314 14.05 15.84 15.06
CA ALA A 314 14.05 14.43 14.65
C ALA A 314 14.78 14.25 13.31
N ALA A 315 14.98 13.01 12.87
CA ALA A 315 15.65 12.71 11.60
C ALA A 315 14.79 11.79 10.73
N CYS A 316 14.45 12.26 9.53
CA CYS A 316 13.81 11.47 8.49
C CYS A 316 14.85 11.07 7.44
N TRP A 317 14.89 9.77 7.16
CA TRP A 317 15.77 9.16 6.17
C TRP A 317 14.97 8.28 5.22
N PHE A 318 15.49 8.16 4.01
CA PHE A 318 14.82 7.42 2.96
C PHE A 318 15.79 6.49 2.24
N MET A 319 15.33 5.29 1.92
CA MET A 319 15.99 4.46 0.92
C MET A 319 15.61 4.95 -0.47
N ILE A 320 16.59 5.17 -1.34
CA ILE A 320 16.43 5.74 -2.69
C ILE A 320 17.09 4.87 -3.75
N ASN A 321 16.61 5.01 -4.98
CA ASN A 321 17.26 4.53 -6.20
C ASN A 321 17.48 5.72 -7.14
N ASP A 322 18.72 6.14 -7.32
CA ASP A 322 19.16 7.18 -8.27
C ASP A 322 20.36 6.68 -9.10
N PRO A 323 20.10 5.91 -10.18
CA PRO A 323 21.15 5.42 -11.07
C PRO A 323 21.96 6.54 -11.74
N GLY A 324 21.43 7.77 -11.80
CA GLY A 324 22.18 8.93 -12.32
C GLY A 324 23.34 9.36 -11.43
N GLN A 325 23.38 8.88 -10.18
CA GLN A 325 24.44 9.09 -9.19
C GLN A 325 25.08 7.77 -8.74
N ASP A 326 24.88 6.68 -9.48
CA ASP A 326 25.32 5.32 -9.13
C ASP A 326 24.77 4.84 -7.76
N ILE A 327 23.55 5.26 -7.40
CA ILE A 327 22.85 4.85 -6.18
C ILE A 327 21.71 3.89 -6.53
N TYR A 328 21.71 2.70 -5.95
CA TYR A 328 20.72 1.66 -6.19
C TYR A 328 20.13 1.18 -4.88
N ASP A 329 18.80 1.05 -4.82
CA ASP A 329 18.11 0.59 -3.63
C ASP A 329 18.36 -0.91 -3.40
N ARG A 330 18.66 -1.30 -2.16
CA ARG A 330 18.79 -2.73 -1.84
C ARG A 330 17.46 -3.44 -2.05
N TYR A 331 16.38 -2.89 -1.55
CA TYR A 331 15.07 -3.50 -1.67
C TYR A 331 14.20 -2.69 -2.61
N ARG A 332 13.35 -3.37 -3.38
CA ARG A 332 12.41 -2.69 -4.28
C ARG A 332 11.45 -1.76 -3.52
N TYR A 333 11.10 -2.13 -2.28
CA TYR A 333 10.35 -1.29 -1.36
C TYR A 333 10.78 -1.55 0.09
N ILE A 334 10.95 -0.48 0.86
CA ILE A 334 10.86 -0.51 2.33
C ILE A 334 9.39 -0.67 2.71
N HIS A 335 9.00 -1.86 3.14
CA HIS A 335 7.61 -2.17 3.45
C HIS A 335 7.40 -2.77 4.85
N ALA A 336 8.47 -3.03 5.61
CA ALA A 336 8.37 -3.35 7.03
C ALA A 336 7.74 -2.17 7.79
N LYS A 337 6.97 -2.48 8.83
CA LYS A 337 6.21 -1.50 9.62
C LYS A 337 6.43 -1.81 11.09
N PHE A 338 7.48 -1.22 11.66
CA PHE A 338 7.79 -1.40 13.07
C PHE A 338 8.31 -0.13 13.75
N ILE A 339 8.15 -0.09 15.08
CA ILE A 339 8.62 0.99 15.93
C ILE A 339 9.35 0.38 17.13
N LEU A 340 10.61 0.75 17.33
CA LEU A 340 11.41 0.42 18.51
C LEU A 340 11.39 1.59 19.48
N ILE A 341 11.09 1.33 20.75
CA ILE A 341 11.04 2.35 21.81
C ILE A 341 12.02 1.95 22.92
N ASP A 342 13.01 2.79 23.18
CA ASP A 342 14.02 2.68 24.24
C ASP A 342 14.79 1.34 24.30
N ASN A 343 14.79 0.58 23.20
CA ASN A 343 15.24 -0.82 23.14
C ASN A 343 14.59 -1.70 24.22
N LYS A 344 13.33 -1.40 24.56
CA LYS A 344 12.53 -2.07 25.62
C LYS A 344 11.15 -2.50 25.15
N GLN A 345 10.69 -1.95 24.04
CA GLN A 345 9.42 -2.30 23.46
C GLN A 345 9.52 -2.20 21.94
N VAL A 346 8.82 -3.10 21.26
CA VAL A 346 8.65 -3.06 19.81
C VAL A 346 7.17 -3.13 19.46
N ILE A 347 6.78 -2.33 18.48
CA ILE A 347 5.46 -2.34 17.83
C ILE A 347 5.66 -2.92 16.43
N ILE A 348 4.92 -3.96 16.07
CA ILE A 348 4.84 -4.52 14.71
C ILE A 348 3.43 -4.26 14.20
N SER A 349 3.30 -3.72 12.98
CA SER A 349 2.04 -3.25 12.42
C SER A 349 1.73 -3.88 11.08
N SER A 350 0.46 -4.14 10.79
CA SER A 350 -0.01 -4.39 9.41
C SER A 350 -0.23 -3.12 8.60
N GLU A 351 -0.31 -1.99 9.28
CA GLU A 351 -0.66 -0.67 8.76
C GLU A 351 0.55 0.25 8.61
N ASN A 352 0.51 1.10 7.59
CA ASN A 352 1.36 2.31 7.54
C ASN A 352 0.86 3.35 8.56
N LEU A 353 1.63 4.41 8.79
CA LEU A 353 1.26 5.51 9.68
C LEU A 353 0.33 6.50 8.97
N SER A 354 -0.86 6.04 8.56
CA SER A 354 -1.82 6.80 7.77
C SER A 354 -2.99 7.29 8.63
N PRO A 355 -3.62 8.44 8.34
CA PRO A 355 -4.87 8.85 8.98
C PRO A 355 -6.02 7.87 8.69
N ASN A 356 -5.95 7.12 7.59
CA ASN A 356 -6.98 6.15 7.22
C ASN A 356 -6.90 4.85 8.03
N SER A 357 -5.73 4.48 8.53
CA SER A 357 -5.53 3.30 9.39
C SER A 357 -5.53 3.66 10.88
N LEU A 358 -5.08 4.86 11.22
CA LEU A 358 -4.98 5.36 12.58
C LEU A 358 -5.79 6.66 12.76
N PRO A 359 -7.10 6.66 12.48
CA PRO A 359 -7.92 7.85 12.64
C PRO A 359 -8.03 8.24 14.12
N TYR A 360 -7.97 9.54 14.40
CA TYR A 360 -7.92 10.15 15.73
C TYR A 360 -9.11 11.10 16.01
N ASP A 361 -10.21 10.90 15.29
CA ASP A 361 -11.53 11.45 15.58
C ASP A 361 -12.09 11.01 16.94
N ASP A 362 -13.08 11.76 17.44
CA ASP A 362 -13.90 11.31 18.57
C ASP A 362 -14.69 10.06 18.16
N LYS A 363 -14.42 8.96 18.87
CA LYS A 363 -15.03 7.65 18.61
C LYS A 363 -16.45 7.50 19.16
N SER A 364 -17.01 8.55 19.79
CA SER A 364 -18.26 8.46 20.55
C SER A 364 -19.51 8.20 19.70
N ASP A 365 -19.50 8.61 18.43
CA ASP A 365 -20.59 8.41 17.45
C ASP A 365 -20.23 7.43 16.32
N GLY A 366 -18.98 6.99 16.26
CA GLY A 366 -18.49 6.05 15.25
C GLY A 366 -17.04 6.38 14.87
N THR A 367 -16.54 5.71 13.84
CA THR A 367 -15.33 6.10 13.11
C THR A 367 -15.44 5.59 11.66
N THR A 368 -14.38 5.70 10.87
CA THR A 368 -14.23 5.02 9.57
C THR A 368 -12.74 4.83 9.33
N GLY A 369 -12.31 3.70 8.79
CA GLY A 369 -10.89 3.48 8.50
C GLY A 369 -10.58 2.14 7.85
N ARG A 370 -9.28 1.81 7.84
CA ARG A 370 -8.76 0.52 7.38
C ARG A 370 -8.75 -0.48 8.52
N ARG A 371 -9.14 -1.72 8.22
CA ARG A 371 -8.99 -2.83 9.16
C ARG A 371 -7.54 -3.31 9.17
N GLY A 372 -6.92 -3.29 10.35
CA GLY A 372 -5.56 -3.75 10.59
C GLY A 372 -5.28 -4.05 12.06
N VAL A 373 -4.08 -4.56 12.37
CA VAL A 373 -3.68 -4.99 13.71
C VAL A 373 -2.26 -4.50 14.03
N LEU A 374 -2.07 -4.04 15.28
CA LEU A 374 -0.78 -3.74 15.87
C LEU A 374 -0.49 -4.74 17.00
N LEU A 375 0.71 -5.30 17.00
CA LEU A 375 1.25 -6.10 18.10
C LEU A 375 2.35 -5.32 18.81
N ILE A 376 2.25 -5.18 20.13
CA ILE A 376 3.27 -4.52 20.96
C ILE A 376 3.81 -5.54 21.96
N THR A 377 5.12 -5.66 22.07
CA THR A 377 5.74 -6.56 23.06
C THR A 377 7.01 -5.99 23.68
N ASP A 378 7.27 -6.41 24.92
CA ASP A 378 8.50 -6.14 25.68
C ASP A 378 9.48 -7.33 25.65
N ALA A 379 9.22 -8.35 24.81
CA ALA A 379 10.07 -9.55 24.69
C ALA A 379 11.49 -9.18 24.21
N PRO A 380 12.54 -9.33 25.05
CA PRO A 380 13.89 -8.86 24.70
C PRO A 380 14.46 -9.53 23.46
N GLY A 381 14.16 -10.81 23.23
CA GLY A 381 14.59 -11.50 22.02
C GLY A 381 14.00 -10.90 20.74
N VAL A 382 12.73 -10.47 20.78
CA VAL A 382 12.06 -9.87 19.62
C VAL A 382 12.65 -8.49 19.34
N ILE A 383 12.81 -7.68 20.40
CA ILE A 383 13.41 -6.34 20.31
C ILE A 383 14.82 -6.42 19.74
N ASN A 384 15.66 -7.35 20.24
CA ASN A 384 17.03 -7.49 19.76
C ASN A 384 17.10 -7.84 18.27
N HIS A 385 16.23 -8.73 17.79
CA HIS A 385 16.20 -9.09 16.37
C HIS A 385 15.73 -7.92 15.50
N VAL A 386 14.64 -7.25 15.88
CA VAL A 386 14.13 -6.10 15.11
C VAL A 386 15.13 -4.95 15.14
N GLN A 387 15.87 -4.76 16.24
CA GLN A 387 16.99 -3.81 16.29
C GLN A 387 18.11 -4.19 15.33
N THR A 388 18.44 -5.50 15.20
CA THR A 388 19.42 -5.96 14.20
C THR A 388 18.96 -5.64 12.78
N VAL A 389 17.69 -5.90 12.45
CA VAL A 389 17.10 -5.55 11.14
C VAL A 389 17.23 -4.05 10.89
N PHE A 390 16.75 -3.21 11.82
CA PHE A 390 16.87 -1.74 11.70
C PHE A 390 18.32 -1.29 11.53
N ASN A 391 19.28 -1.90 12.24
CA ASN A 391 20.69 -1.53 12.11
C ASN A 391 21.30 -1.91 10.76
N ARG A 392 20.81 -2.99 10.12
CA ARG A 392 21.24 -3.40 8.76
C ARG A 392 20.61 -2.51 7.70
N ASP A 393 19.33 -2.20 7.86
CA ASP A 393 18.61 -1.36 6.93
C ASP A 393 19.06 0.11 7.05
N PHE A 394 19.36 0.58 8.27
CA PHE A 394 19.82 1.93 8.59
C PHE A 394 21.34 2.02 8.88
N ASP A 395 22.18 1.66 7.90
CA ASP A 395 23.64 1.77 8.01
C ASP A 395 24.22 2.81 7.03
N LEU A 396 24.23 4.06 7.50
CA LEU A 396 24.79 5.22 6.78
C LEU A 396 26.30 5.12 6.54
N ALA A 397 27.02 4.27 7.26
CA ALA A 397 28.47 4.18 7.12
C ALA A 397 28.86 3.35 5.89
N ASN A 398 28.01 2.40 5.52
CA ASN A 398 28.32 1.39 4.53
C ASN A 398 27.39 1.44 3.30
N HIS A 399 26.16 1.95 3.42
CA HIS A 399 25.24 2.02 2.29
C HIS A 399 24.95 3.46 1.86
N GLN A 400 24.95 3.68 0.55
CA GLN A 400 24.72 4.97 -0.09
C GLN A 400 23.26 5.17 -0.52
N ASP A 401 22.46 4.11 -0.47
CA ASP A 401 21.04 4.12 -0.80
C ASP A 401 20.18 4.84 0.25
N ILE A 402 20.77 5.26 1.38
CA ILE A 402 20.08 5.99 2.43
C ILE A 402 20.45 7.47 2.39
N THR A 403 19.46 8.33 2.22
CA THR A 403 19.67 9.78 2.15
C THR A 403 18.62 10.57 2.93
N ASN A 404 18.87 11.87 3.07
CA ASN A 404 17.99 12.78 3.80
C ASN A 404 16.80 13.24 2.93
N THR A 405 15.80 13.84 3.59
CA THR A 405 14.57 14.36 2.98
C THR A 405 14.83 15.27 1.77
N ALA A 406 15.83 16.16 1.83
CA ALA A 406 16.08 17.15 0.79
C ALA A 406 16.51 16.52 -0.54
N HIS A 407 17.28 15.43 -0.49
CA HIS A 407 17.67 14.67 -1.68
C HIS A 407 16.55 13.72 -2.12
N ALA A 408 15.91 13.03 -1.18
CA ALA A 408 14.95 11.97 -1.49
C ALA A 408 13.61 12.49 -2.05
N ILE A 409 12.93 13.35 -1.28
CA ILE A 409 11.50 13.67 -1.54
C ILE A 409 11.24 15.18 -1.64
N GLY A 410 12.22 16.01 -1.28
CA GLY A 410 12.12 17.47 -1.30
C GLY A 410 11.19 18.03 -0.22
N ALA A 411 10.81 19.29 -0.39
CA ALA A 411 9.89 20.00 0.51
C ALA A 411 8.44 19.92 -0.01
N PRO A 412 7.42 20.03 0.87
CA PRO A 412 6.04 20.20 0.41
C PRO A 412 5.90 21.51 -0.38
N PRO A 413 4.89 21.63 -1.28
CA PRO A 413 4.61 22.87 -1.99
C PRO A 413 4.40 24.05 -1.04
N ALA A 414 4.82 25.25 -1.48
CA ALA A 414 4.61 26.47 -0.70
C ALA A 414 3.11 26.71 -0.48
N GLY A 415 2.71 26.88 0.78
CA GLY A 415 1.30 27.06 1.14
C GLY A 415 0.49 25.77 1.26
N PHE A 416 1.14 24.60 1.22
CA PHE A 416 0.47 23.32 1.51
C PHE A 416 -0.22 23.37 2.89
N VAL A 417 -1.49 22.98 2.89
CA VAL A 417 -2.30 22.87 4.11
C VAL A 417 -2.52 21.37 4.36
N PRO A 418 -2.02 20.81 5.47
CA PRO A 418 -2.13 19.40 5.72
C PRO A 418 -3.57 19.00 6.06
N ILE A 419 -3.92 17.75 5.78
CA ILE A 419 -5.21 17.19 6.16
C ILE A 419 -5.20 16.94 7.68
N THR A 420 -6.11 17.58 8.40
CA THR A 420 -6.21 17.52 9.87
C THR A 420 -7.39 16.72 10.38
N GLU A 421 -8.40 16.49 9.54
CA GLU A 421 -9.58 15.70 9.86
C GLU A 421 -9.36 14.23 9.47
N THR A 422 -9.80 13.32 10.33
CA THR A 422 -9.66 11.87 10.10
C THR A 422 -10.94 11.16 10.53
N GLY A 423 -11.10 9.90 10.15
CA GLY A 423 -12.20 9.07 10.62
C GLY A 423 -13.54 9.36 9.94
N GLY A 424 -14.64 9.29 10.70
CA GLY A 424 -16.00 9.41 10.19
C GLY A 424 -17.04 8.81 11.14
N ILE A 425 -18.25 8.51 10.68
CA ILE A 425 -19.30 7.94 11.56
C ILE A 425 -19.88 6.62 11.05
N SER A 426 -19.32 6.08 9.95
CA SER A 426 -19.95 4.99 9.20
C SER A 426 -19.68 3.59 9.77
N TYR A 427 -18.68 3.45 10.65
CA TYR A 427 -18.32 2.21 11.35
C TYR A 427 -18.48 2.39 12.86
N THR A 428 -19.26 1.52 13.51
CA THR A 428 -19.37 1.50 14.97
C THR A 428 -18.15 0.84 15.59
N VAL A 429 -17.48 1.55 16.51
CA VAL A 429 -16.36 1.01 17.28
C VAL A 429 -16.78 -0.22 18.09
N ARG A 430 -16.03 -1.31 17.93
CA ARG A 430 -16.28 -2.61 18.57
C ARG A 430 -15.23 -2.94 19.63
N TYR A 431 -14.02 -2.44 19.45
CA TYR A 431 -12.87 -2.68 20.32
C TYR A 431 -12.36 -1.35 20.89
N PRO A 432 -13.05 -0.73 21.86
CA PRO A 432 -12.68 0.59 22.36
C PRO A 432 -11.37 0.60 23.16
N ASN A 433 -10.84 -0.57 23.56
CA ASN A 433 -9.60 -0.67 24.33
C ASN A 433 -8.70 -1.77 23.76
N PRO A 434 -7.36 -1.62 23.83
CA PRO A 434 -6.45 -2.70 23.48
C PRO A 434 -6.55 -3.85 24.48
N SER A 435 -6.16 -5.05 24.04
CA SER A 435 -6.07 -6.22 24.91
C SER A 435 -4.62 -6.50 25.29
N VAL A 436 -4.37 -6.78 26.57
CA VAL A 436 -3.03 -7.01 27.10
C VAL A 436 -2.94 -8.41 27.71
N PHE A 437 -1.94 -9.16 27.28
CA PHE A 437 -1.68 -10.53 27.72
C PHE A 437 -0.26 -10.62 28.30
N THR A 438 -0.11 -11.21 29.47
CA THR A 438 1.21 -11.45 30.08
C THR A 438 1.40 -12.93 30.30
N GLY A 439 2.52 -13.46 29.83
CA GLY A 439 2.79 -14.89 29.94
C GLY A 439 4.09 -15.28 29.27
N GLN A 440 4.36 -16.58 29.25
CA GLN A 440 5.42 -17.14 28.42
C GLN A 440 4.85 -17.39 27.02
N PHE A 441 5.42 -16.73 26.03
CA PHE A 441 5.01 -16.86 24.63
C PHE A 441 6.14 -17.49 23.81
N ALA A 442 5.76 -18.24 22.79
CA ALA A 442 6.67 -18.66 21.73
C ALA A 442 6.49 -17.72 20.53
N PHE A 443 7.53 -16.94 20.25
CA PHE A 443 7.63 -16.01 19.14
C PHE A 443 8.47 -16.62 18.01
N GLU A 444 8.15 -16.23 16.78
CA GLU A 444 8.94 -16.46 15.59
C GLU A 444 8.87 -15.21 14.72
N ILE A 445 10.01 -14.75 14.22
CA ILE A 445 10.10 -13.55 13.40
C ILE A 445 10.29 -14.00 11.96
N VAL A 446 9.37 -13.55 11.12
CA VAL A 446 9.28 -13.92 9.71
C VAL A 446 9.47 -12.66 8.89
N GLN A 447 10.32 -12.71 7.88
CA GLN A 447 10.73 -11.52 7.17
C GLN A 447 11.11 -11.82 5.71
N SER A 448 10.85 -10.86 4.84
CA SER A 448 11.22 -10.93 3.43
C SER A 448 12.39 -9.99 3.18
N PRO A 449 13.27 -10.34 2.22
CA PRO A 449 13.14 -11.46 1.27
C PRO A 449 13.73 -12.80 1.73
N GLU A 450 14.32 -12.87 2.92
CA GLU A 450 15.25 -13.95 3.27
C GLU A 450 14.56 -15.26 3.71
N ASN A 451 13.50 -15.18 4.52
CA ASN A 451 12.99 -16.37 5.23
C ASN A 451 11.47 -16.59 5.17
N SER A 452 10.71 -15.67 4.55
CA SER A 452 9.24 -15.70 4.52
C SER A 452 8.61 -16.85 3.71
N LEU A 453 9.37 -17.49 2.81
CA LEU A 453 8.90 -18.63 2.01
C LEU A 453 9.45 -19.98 2.49
N ARG A 454 10.03 -20.06 3.68
CA ARG A 454 10.44 -21.36 4.22
C ARG A 454 9.21 -22.19 4.55
N ASP A 455 9.19 -23.45 4.15
CA ASP A 455 8.05 -24.36 4.30
C ASP A 455 8.19 -25.34 5.47
N SER A 456 9.37 -25.36 6.10
CA SER A 456 9.67 -26.09 7.33
C SER A 456 9.36 -25.30 8.61
N ASP A 457 9.39 -23.97 8.53
CA ASP A 457 9.04 -23.00 9.58
C ASP A 457 8.47 -21.73 8.92
N SER A 458 8.50 -20.55 9.55
CA SER A 458 7.83 -19.36 9.03
C SER A 458 6.30 -19.54 8.90
N LEU A 459 5.64 -18.71 8.08
CA LEU A 459 4.20 -18.82 7.82
C LEU A 459 3.83 -20.14 7.12
N LEU A 460 4.56 -20.54 6.08
CA LEU A 460 4.23 -21.78 5.35
C LEU A 460 4.41 -23.00 6.25
N GLY A 461 5.49 -23.06 7.03
CA GLY A 461 5.71 -24.11 8.02
C GLY A 461 4.66 -24.13 9.13
N LEU A 462 4.16 -22.96 9.59
CA LEU A 462 3.01 -22.91 10.50
C LEU A 462 1.77 -23.58 9.89
N VAL A 463 1.38 -23.15 8.69
CA VAL A 463 0.19 -23.62 7.97
C VAL A 463 0.31 -25.11 7.61
N ASN A 464 1.52 -25.57 7.26
CA ASN A 464 1.82 -26.96 6.94
C ASN A 464 1.53 -27.94 8.09
N ARG A 465 1.49 -27.46 9.33
CA ARG A 465 1.12 -28.28 10.50
C ARG A 465 -0.39 -28.52 10.63
N ALA A 466 -1.23 -27.66 10.06
CA ALA A 466 -2.69 -27.76 10.20
C ALA A 466 -3.26 -28.97 9.43
N GLY A 467 -4.15 -29.72 10.07
CA GLY A 467 -4.88 -30.84 9.47
C GLY A 467 -6.28 -31.01 10.05
N ALA A 468 -6.79 -32.25 10.04
CA ALA A 468 -8.13 -32.56 10.51
C ALA A 468 -8.40 -32.08 11.95
N GLY A 469 -9.39 -31.19 12.11
CA GLY A 469 -9.79 -30.62 13.41
C GLY A 469 -9.09 -29.30 13.77
N ASP A 470 -8.14 -28.85 12.95
CA ASP A 470 -7.46 -27.56 13.06
C ASP A 470 -8.17 -26.50 12.20
N SER A 471 -7.81 -25.23 12.38
CA SER A 471 -8.31 -24.12 11.55
C SER A 471 -7.20 -23.17 11.10
N VAL A 472 -7.38 -22.55 9.93
CA VAL A 472 -6.51 -21.50 9.38
C VAL A 472 -7.37 -20.38 8.80
N TRP A 473 -7.35 -19.20 9.43
CA TRP A 473 -8.12 -18.03 9.01
C TRP A 473 -7.16 -16.92 8.56
N VAL A 474 -7.37 -16.40 7.36
CA VAL A 474 -6.46 -15.50 6.64
C VAL A 474 -7.20 -14.21 6.35
N GLU A 475 -6.73 -13.08 6.89
CA GLU A 475 -7.26 -11.75 6.57
C GLU A 475 -6.15 -10.89 5.96
N GLN A 476 -6.30 -10.56 4.68
CA GLN A 476 -5.23 -9.98 3.87
C GLN A 476 -5.76 -8.85 3.00
N GLN A 477 -4.93 -7.83 2.76
CA GLN A 477 -5.21 -6.86 1.69
C GLN A 477 -5.34 -7.57 0.35
N TYR A 478 -4.43 -8.52 0.04
CA TYR A 478 -4.59 -9.40 -1.10
C TYR A 478 -3.80 -10.69 -0.96
N GLU A 479 -4.28 -11.73 -1.63
CA GLU A 479 -3.55 -12.94 -1.97
C GLU A 479 -3.72 -13.15 -3.47
N ARG A 480 -2.62 -13.22 -4.23
CA ARG A 480 -2.72 -13.41 -5.69
C ARG A 480 -3.08 -14.85 -6.01
N THR A 481 -3.88 -15.07 -7.06
CA THR A 481 -4.20 -16.43 -7.53
C THR A 481 -2.93 -17.18 -7.93
N TYR A 482 -2.00 -16.47 -8.57
CA TYR A 482 -0.71 -16.94 -9.05
C TYR A 482 0.26 -15.75 -9.10
N TRP A 483 1.57 -16.01 -9.24
CA TRP A 483 2.60 -14.96 -9.23
C TRP A 483 3.16 -14.60 -10.61
N GLY A 484 3.00 -15.48 -11.60
CA GLY A 484 3.41 -15.25 -12.99
C GLY A 484 2.23 -15.31 -13.94
N ASP A 485 2.19 -16.31 -14.82
CA ASP A 485 1.20 -16.39 -15.89
C ASP A 485 -0.09 -17.12 -15.47
N ASN A 486 0.05 -18.21 -14.69
CA ASN A 486 -1.08 -19.04 -14.32
C ASN A 486 -0.82 -19.90 -13.05
N PRO A 487 -1.87 -20.46 -12.40
CA PRO A 487 -1.72 -21.24 -11.16
C PRO A 487 -0.96 -22.56 -11.29
N THR A 488 -0.82 -23.11 -12.51
CA THR A 488 -0.12 -24.40 -12.70
C THR A 488 1.38 -24.19 -12.82
N ASP A 489 1.79 -23.21 -13.62
CA ASP A 489 3.20 -22.96 -13.89
C ASP A 489 3.83 -22.02 -12.86
N ASP A 490 3.07 -21.06 -12.34
CA ASP A 490 3.52 -20.03 -11.39
C ASP A 490 2.59 -19.88 -10.17
N PRO A 491 2.34 -20.97 -9.43
CA PRO A 491 1.44 -20.92 -8.27
C PRO A 491 1.92 -19.91 -7.23
N ASN A 492 0.97 -19.30 -6.52
CA ASN A 492 1.25 -18.59 -5.27
C ASN A 492 1.48 -19.64 -4.15
N PRO A 493 2.71 -19.82 -3.62
CA PRO A 493 3.01 -20.83 -2.61
C PRO A 493 2.22 -20.65 -1.30
N ARG A 494 1.86 -19.40 -0.94
CA ARG A 494 1.04 -19.11 0.24
C ARG A 494 -0.39 -19.61 0.04
N LEU A 495 -0.99 -19.29 -1.11
CA LEU A 495 -2.34 -19.74 -1.45
C LEU A 495 -2.42 -21.27 -1.52
N GLU A 496 -1.44 -21.90 -2.15
CA GLU A 496 -1.35 -23.37 -2.23
C GLU A 496 -1.18 -24.01 -0.85
N ALA A 497 -0.45 -23.38 0.07
CA ALA A 497 -0.34 -23.89 1.45
C ALA A 497 -1.68 -23.88 2.19
N TYR A 498 -2.52 -22.85 2.01
CA TYR A 498 -3.87 -22.80 2.58
C TYR A 498 -4.79 -23.88 1.98
N ILE A 499 -4.76 -24.05 0.65
CA ILE A 499 -5.52 -25.10 -0.03
C ILE A 499 -5.05 -26.49 0.43
N ALA A 500 -3.74 -26.69 0.57
CA ALA A 500 -3.17 -27.93 1.07
C ALA A 500 -3.58 -28.21 2.53
N ALA A 501 -3.70 -27.20 3.39
CA ALA A 501 -4.25 -27.36 4.74
C ALA A 501 -5.70 -27.84 4.72
N ALA A 502 -6.54 -27.28 3.85
CA ALA A 502 -7.91 -27.74 3.67
C ALA A 502 -7.98 -29.19 3.17
N ARG A 503 -7.11 -29.57 2.21
CA ARG A 503 -6.96 -30.95 1.72
C ARG A 503 -6.50 -31.93 2.82
N ARG A 504 -5.76 -31.46 3.83
CA ARG A 504 -5.42 -32.23 5.05
C ARG A 504 -6.55 -32.29 6.09
N GLY A 505 -7.66 -31.56 5.87
CA GLY A 505 -8.87 -31.60 6.68
C GLY A 505 -9.06 -30.40 7.64
N ALA A 506 -8.24 -29.35 7.54
CA ALA A 506 -8.42 -28.13 8.33
C ALA A 506 -9.62 -27.30 7.83
N ASP A 507 -10.26 -26.53 8.72
CA ASP A 507 -11.22 -25.47 8.35
C ASP A 507 -10.46 -24.22 7.92
N VAL A 508 -10.51 -23.89 6.63
CA VAL A 508 -9.73 -22.79 6.04
C VAL A 508 -10.63 -21.69 5.52
N ARG A 509 -10.36 -20.44 5.92
CA ARG A 509 -11.15 -19.26 5.55
C ARG A 509 -10.25 -18.10 5.13
N LEU A 510 -10.51 -17.53 3.95
CA LEU A 510 -9.78 -16.37 3.41
C LEU A 510 -10.73 -15.17 3.29
N LEU A 511 -10.41 -14.10 3.99
CA LEU A 511 -11.09 -12.81 3.91
C LEU A 511 -10.13 -11.82 3.24
N LEU A 512 -10.42 -11.50 1.99
CA LEU A 512 -9.61 -10.58 1.20
C LEU A 512 -10.28 -9.21 1.13
N ASP A 513 -9.50 -8.18 0.86
CA ASP A 513 -10.04 -6.84 0.69
C ASP A 513 -10.94 -6.73 -0.56
N SER A 514 -11.98 -5.89 -0.49
CA SER A 514 -12.80 -5.50 -1.64
C SER A 514 -12.67 -4.02 -2.05
N PHE A 515 -11.94 -3.20 -1.29
CA PHE A 515 -11.89 -1.74 -1.49
C PHE A 515 -10.78 -1.32 -2.47
N PHE A 516 -9.60 -1.91 -2.33
CA PHE A 516 -8.42 -1.77 -3.18
C PHE A 516 -8.41 -2.78 -4.34
N ASP A 517 -9.39 -3.69 -4.39
CA ASP A 517 -9.44 -4.72 -5.42
C ASP A 517 -9.79 -4.12 -6.79
N ASP A 518 -9.09 -4.60 -7.82
CA ASP A 518 -9.36 -4.28 -9.20
C ASP A 518 -9.99 -5.51 -9.86
N PRO A 519 -11.33 -5.58 -9.97
CA PRO A 519 -12.02 -6.79 -10.39
C PRO A 519 -11.75 -7.17 -11.86
N ASP A 520 -11.18 -6.27 -12.66
CA ASP A 520 -10.84 -6.54 -14.06
C ASP A 520 -9.51 -7.31 -14.20
N LYS A 521 -8.70 -7.40 -13.13
CA LYS A 521 -7.48 -8.21 -13.12
C LYS A 521 -7.79 -9.69 -12.94
N THR A 522 -7.09 -10.53 -13.70
CA THR A 522 -7.24 -12.00 -13.66
C THR A 522 -6.71 -12.62 -12.37
N ASP A 523 -5.89 -11.89 -11.61
CA ASP A 523 -5.30 -12.26 -10.33
C ASP A 523 -5.84 -11.38 -9.17
N SER A 524 -7.00 -10.73 -9.35
CA SER A 524 -7.71 -9.93 -8.35
C SER A 524 -8.12 -10.76 -7.12
N ASN A 525 -8.52 -10.09 -6.02
CA ASN A 525 -9.07 -10.78 -4.86
C ASN A 525 -10.37 -11.50 -5.20
N ALA A 526 -11.23 -10.89 -6.02
CA ALA A 526 -12.43 -11.54 -6.55
C ALA A 526 -12.10 -12.81 -7.36
N ALA A 527 -11.11 -12.75 -8.25
CA ALA A 527 -10.65 -13.90 -9.03
C ALA A 527 -10.05 -15.00 -8.13
N THR A 528 -9.23 -14.60 -7.15
CA THR A 528 -8.64 -15.52 -6.16
C THR A 528 -9.71 -16.22 -5.35
N CYS A 529 -10.72 -15.50 -4.85
CA CYS A 529 -11.82 -16.13 -4.14
C CYS A 529 -12.67 -17.04 -5.03
N ALA A 530 -12.89 -16.70 -6.30
CA ALA A 530 -13.55 -17.59 -7.24
C ALA A 530 -12.76 -18.90 -7.44
N TYR A 531 -11.44 -18.80 -7.64
CA TYR A 531 -10.53 -19.94 -7.77
C TYR A 531 -10.57 -20.86 -6.54
N VAL A 532 -10.40 -20.29 -5.33
CA VAL A 532 -10.43 -21.03 -4.06
C VAL A 532 -11.77 -21.72 -3.83
N ASN A 533 -12.88 -21.02 -4.06
CA ASN A 533 -14.22 -21.57 -3.85
C ASN A 533 -14.56 -22.65 -4.88
N GLN A 534 -14.03 -22.56 -6.10
CA GLN A 534 -14.18 -23.60 -7.11
C GLN A 534 -13.48 -24.89 -6.67
N ILE A 535 -12.24 -24.80 -6.18
CA ILE A 535 -11.52 -25.95 -5.61
C ILE A 535 -12.29 -26.54 -4.43
N ALA A 536 -12.79 -25.69 -3.53
CA ALA A 536 -13.57 -26.13 -2.38
C ALA A 536 -14.81 -26.96 -2.78
N GLN A 537 -15.50 -26.54 -3.85
CA GLN A 537 -16.68 -27.25 -4.39
C GLN A 537 -16.29 -28.56 -5.07
N ASP A 538 -15.26 -28.54 -5.93
CA ASP A 538 -14.84 -29.70 -6.72
C ASP A 538 -14.27 -30.82 -5.86
N GLU A 539 -13.54 -30.46 -4.80
CA GLU A 539 -12.89 -31.41 -3.88
C GLU A 539 -13.70 -31.65 -2.59
N ASN A 540 -14.83 -30.96 -2.41
CA ASN A 540 -15.66 -31.02 -1.20
C ASN A 540 -14.86 -30.74 0.09
N LEU A 541 -14.13 -29.62 0.09
CA LEU A 541 -13.26 -29.19 1.20
C LEU A 541 -13.97 -28.22 2.13
N THR A 542 -13.56 -28.19 3.40
CA THR A 542 -13.91 -27.12 4.35
C THR A 542 -13.03 -25.90 4.09
N LEU A 543 -13.30 -25.23 2.96
CA LEU A 543 -12.53 -24.11 2.44
C LEU A 543 -13.48 -23.04 1.92
N ALA A 544 -13.26 -21.78 2.28
CA ALA A 544 -14.05 -20.66 1.78
C ALA A 544 -13.19 -19.41 1.62
N CYS A 545 -13.50 -18.62 0.58
CA CYS A 545 -12.93 -17.28 0.37
C CYS A 545 -14.04 -16.27 0.11
N THR A 546 -13.93 -15.08 0.69
CA THR A 546 -14.80 -13.95 0.38
C THR A 546 -14.03 -12.62 0.46
N THR A 547 -14.61 -11.57 -0.12
CA THR A 547 -14.04 -10.21 -0.11
C THR A 547 -14.86 -9.29 0.79
N ALA A 548 -14.24 -8.38 1.53
CA ALA A 548 -14.94 -7.44 2.41
C ALA A 548 -14.25 -6.07 2.56
N ASN A 549 -15.01 -5.12 3.10
CA ASN A 549 -14.56 -3.80 3.56
C ASN A 549 -15.26 -3.50 4.90
N PRO A 550 -14.78 -4.07 6.02
CA PRO A 550 -15.52 -4.09 7.28
C PRO A 550 -15.54 -2.75 8.02
N ALA A 551 -14.57 -1.87 7.75
CA ALA A 551 -14.38 -0.60 8.45
C ALA A 551 -14.54 0.66 7.57
N GLY A 552 -14.88 0.48 6.29
CA GLY A 552 -15.23 1.55 5.36
C GLY A 552 -14.13 1.93 4.36
N LEU A 553 -12.84 1.80 4.72
CA LEU A 553 -11.70 2.13 3.84
C LEU A 553 -10.81 0.93 3.47
N GLY A 554 -11.35 -0.28 3.57
CA GLY A 554 -10.71 -1.53 3.15
C GLY A 554 -10.09 -2.35 4.28
N ILE A 555 -9.67 -3.56 3.93
CA ILE A 555 -8.80 -4.42 4.71
C ILE A 555 -7.36 -4.11 4.28
N HIS A 556 -6.56 -3.61 5.21
CA HIS A 556 -5.12 -3.44 5.03
C HIS A 556 -4.33 -4.27 6.07
N ASN A 557 -5.02 -5.25 6.66
CA ASN A 557 -4.43 -6.27 7.51
C ASN A 557 -3.57 -7.25 6.69
N LYS A 558 -2.58 -7.88 7.34
CA LYS A 558 -1.83 -9.03 6.83
C LYS A 558 -1.70 -10.04 7.95
N MET A 559 -2.83 -10.68 8.26
CA MET A 559 -2.98 -11.56 9.40
C MET A 559 -3.28 -12.98 8.96
N VAL A 560 -2.61 -13.94 9.60
CA VAL A 560 -2.97 -15.36 9.55
C VAL A 560 -3.11 -15.89 10.95
N LEU A 561 -4.25 -16.52 11.24
CA LEU A 561 -4.58 -17.14 12.51
C LEU A 561 -4.65 -18.65 12.30
N ALA A 562 -4.00 -19.43 13.16
CA ALA A 562 -4.07 -20.89 13.10
C ALA A 562 -4.38 -21.48 14.47
N GLN A 563 -5.35 -22.38 14.56
CA GLN A 563 -5.54 -23.22 15.73
C GLN A 563 -5.08 -24.64 15.38
N ILE A 564 -3.95 -25.06 15.96
CA ILE A 564 -3.30 -26.33 15.64
C ILE A 564 -3.13 -27.15 16.91
N GLY A 565 -3.70 -28.35 16.96
CA GLY A 565 -3.62 -29.24 18.11
C GLY A 565 -4.17 -28.61 19.39
N GLY A 566 -5.19 -27.75 19.26
CA GLY A 566 -5.80 -27.00 20.36
C GLY A 566 -5.05 -25.75 20.82
N LYS A 567 -3.96 -25.36 20.15
CA LYS A 567 -3.19 -24.13 20.45
C LYS A 567 -3.42 -23.07 19.39
N GLY A 568 -3.63 -21.83 19.82
CA GLY A 568 -3.79 -20.64 18.97
C GLY A 568 -2.45 -20.01 18.60
N TYR A 569 -2.32 -19.63 17.33
CA TYR A 569 -1.18 -18.94 16.75
C TYR A 569 -1.67 -17.71 15.98
N VAL A 570 -0.96 -16.60 16.13
CA VAL A 570 -1.20 -15.32 15.46
C VAL A 570 0.03 -14.99 14.63
N HIS A 571 -0.15 -14.63 13.36
CA HIS A 571 0.88 -14.08 12.49
C HIS A 571 0.38 -12.73 11.98
N VAL A 572 1.08 -11.63 12.31
CA VAL A 572 0.71 -10.26 11.90
C VAL A 572 1.97 -9.50 11.50
N GLY A 573 1.89 -8.74 10.41
CA GLY A 573 2.99 -7.91 9.95
C GLY A 573 2.66 -7.23 8.63
N SER A 574 3.68 -6.99 7.82
CA SER A 574 3.56 -6.22 6.57
C SER A 574 3.43 -7.06 5.30
N ILE A 575 3.67 -8.38 5.36
CA ILE A 575 3.87 -9.26 4.19
C ILE A 575 2.55 -9.59 3.49
N ASN A 576 2.31 -8.96 2.34
CA ASN A 576 1.19 -9.30 1.44
C ASN A 576 1.41 -10.63 0.68
N GLY A 577 0.35 -11.14 0.04
CA GLY A 577 0.35 -12.38 -0.74
C GLY A 577 0.90 -12.31 -2.17
N SER A 578 1.86 -11.41 -2.47
CA SER A 578 2.51 -11.29 -3.78
C SER A 578 3.92 -11.87 -3.78
N GLU A 579 4.43 -12.14 -4.99
CA GLU A 579 5.83 -12.50 -5.20
C GLU A 579 6.77 -11.39 -4.73
N GLN A 580 6.47 -10.15 -5.10
CA GLN A 580 7.26 -8.98 -4.75
C GLN A 580 7.41 -8.81 -3.23
N SER A 581 6.31 -8.88 -2.47
CA SER A 581 6.38 -8.87 -0.99
C SER A 581 7.13 -10.06 -0.41
N SER A 582 7.22 -11.18 -1.12
CA SER A 582 7.90 -12.39 -0.62
C SER A 582 9.38 -12.47 -1.01
N LYS A 583 9.79 -11.79 -2.09
CA LYS A 583 11.10 -11.99 -2.73
C LYS A 583 11.90 -10.73 -2.98
N GLY A 584 11.31 -9.53 -2.99
CA GLY A 584 12.03 -8.30 -3.34
C GLY A 584 11.81 -7.10 -2.43
N ASN A 585 10.85 -7.14 -1.51
CA ASN A 585 10.63 -6.09 -0.52
C ASN A 585 11.30 -6.43 0.81
N ARG A 586 11.67 -5.39 1.56
CA ARG A 586 11.93 -5.46 3.00
C ARG A 586 10.59 -5.56 3.71
N GLU A 587 10.31 -6.70 4.33
CA GLU A 587 9.05 -6.92 5.05
C GLU A 587 9.33 -7.60 6.39
N LEU A 588 8.40 -7.49 7.35
CA LEU A 588 8.51 -8.15 8.65
C LEU A 588 7.14 -8.50 9.23
N ALA A 589 7.07 -9.67 9.88
CA ALA A 589 5.92 -10.17 10.60
C ALA A 589 6.34 -10.89 11.88
N LEU A 590 5.48 -10.78 12.90
CA LEU A 590 5.64 -11.46 14.17
C LEU A 590 4.59 -12.58 14.26
N GLN A 591 5.09 -13.80 14.46
CA GLN A 591 4.30 -14.98 14.75
C GLN A 591 4.37 -15.31 16.24
N VAL A 592 3.23 -15.49 16.90
CA VAL A 592 3.13 -15.72 18.35
C VAL A 592 2.15 -16.85 18.65
N GLN A 593 2.57 -17.82 19.46
CA GLN A 593 1.63 -18.76 20.07
C GLN A 593 1.01 -18.13 21.32
N SER A 594 -0.28 -17.84 21.26
CA SER A 594 -1.07 -17.32 22.38
C SER A 594 -2.55 -17.63 22.15
N ASP A 595 -3.14 -18.44 23.03
CA ASP A 595 -4.55 -18.83 22.91
C ASP A 595 -5.49 -17.64 23.11
N ASP A 596 -5.15 -16.73 24.03
CA ASP A 596 -5.96 -15.54 24.32
C ASP A 596 -5.92 -14.51 23.19
N ALA A 597 -4.73 -14.25 22.62
CA ALA A 597 -4.59 -13.35 21.48
C ALA A 597 -5.25 -13.93 20.22
N TYR A 598 -5.11 -15.25 20.01
CA TYR A 598 -5.85 -15.95 18.96
C TYR A 598 -7.36 -15.82 19.17
N ALA A 599 -7.88 -16.02 20.38
CA ALA A 599 -9.31 -15.91 20.67
C ALA A 599 -9.87 -14.51 20.37
N LEU A 600 -9.11 -13.45 20.71
CA LEU A 600 -9.46 -12.08 20.38
C LEU A 600 -9.54 -11.86 18.86
N LEU A 601 -8.45 -12.17 18.14
CA LEU A 601 -8.33 -11.87 16.72
C LEU A 601 -9.21 -12.77 15.85
N SER A 602 -9.45 -14.01 16.28
CA SER A 602 -10.41 -14.91 15.63
C SER A 602 -11.86 -14.40 15.82
N GLY A 603 -12.19 -13.81 16.98
CA GLY A 603 -13.45 -13.10 17.18
C GLY A 603 -13.62 -11.89 16.26
N MET A 604 -12.54 -11.13 16.04
CA MET A 604 -12.50 -10.04 15.04
C MET A 604 -12.71 -10.58 13.63
N PHE A 605 -11.97 -11.61 13.22
CA PHE A 605 -12.13 -12.24 11.92
C PHE A 605 -13.57 -12.69 11.65
N VAL A 606 -14.20 -13.39 12.59
CA VAL A 606 -15.61 -13.85 12.46
C VAL A 606 -16.57 -12.68 12.32
N THR A 607 -16.27 -11.56 12.97
CA THR A 607 -17.04 -10.33 12.89
C THR A 607 -16.91 -9.65 11.52
N ASP A 608 -15.71 -9.62 10.97
CA ASP A 608 -15.42 -9.01 9.67
C ASP A 608 -15.85 -9.91 8.51
N TRP A 609 -15.96 -11.23 8.74
CA TRP A 609 -16.48 -12.24 7.81
C TRP A 609 -17.97 -12.08 7.46
N VAL A 610 -18.72 -11.20 8.15
CA VAL A 610 -20.19 -11.20 8.10
C VAL A 610 -20.75 -10.79 6.73
N TYR A 611 -21.61 -11.66 6.20
CA TYR A 611 -22.51 -11.42 5.07
C TYR A 611 -23.30 -10.12 5.21
N LYS A 612 -23.27 -9.27 4.17
CA LYS A 612 -24.07 -8.03 4.01
C LYS A 612 -25.26 -7.91 4.97
N ASN A 613 -25.07 -7.19 6.08
CA ASN A 613 -26.19 -6.80 6.92
C ASN A 613 -26.89 -5.60 6.28
N TYR A 614 -28.04 -5.84 5.64
CA TYR A 614 -28.96 -4.77 5.27
C TYR A 614 -29.61 -4.24 6.54
N LEU A 615 -29.01 -3.24 7.18
CA LEU A 615 -29.65 -2.52 8.28
C LEU A 615 -30.60 -1.46 7.69
N PRO A 616 -31.82 -1.29 8.24
CA PRO A 616 -32.66 -0.15 7.89
C PRO A 616 -31.95 1.13 8.34
N LEU A 617 -31.66 2.00 7.38
CA LEU A 617 -31.16 3.34 7.67
C LEU A 617 -32.27 4.13 8.38
N ILE A 618 -32.04 4.50 9.65
CA ILE A 618 -32.88 5.43 10.39
C ILE A 618 -32.10 6.75 10.44
N LEU A 619 -32.46 7.68 9.54
CA LEU A 619 -31.94 9.05 9.60
C LEU A 619 -32.86 9.88 10.49
N ASN A 620 -32.29 10.54 11.50
CA ASN A 620 -33.02 11.52 12.30
C ASN A 620 -33.04 12.85 11.53
N ASP A 621 -34.23 13.44 11.36
CA ASP A 621 -34.43 14.75 10.73
C ASP A 621 -33.88 14.90 9.29
N TYR A 622 -33.75 13.78 8.55
CA TYR A 622 -33.36 13.86 7.14
C TYR A 622 -34.48 14.43 6.28
N VAL A 623 -34.17 15.56 5.63
CA VAL A 623 -34.98 16.13 4.56
C VAL A 623 -34.34 15.73 3.23
N PRO A 624 -35.03 14.96 2.38
CA PRO A 624 -34.51 14.62 1.06
C PRO A 624 -34.34 15.88 0.20
N PRO A 625 -33.46 15.88 -0.81
CA PRO A 625 -33.36 16.96 -1.77
C PRO A 625 -34.74 17.34 -2.33
N ALA A 626 -34.98 18.65 -2.45
CA ALA A 626 -36.23 19.16 -2.98
C ALA A 626 -36.47 18.62 -4.40
N ARG A 627 -37.74 18.39 -4.73
CA ARG A 627 -38.17 17.84 -6.03
C ARG A 627 -38.82 18.91 -6.93
N TYR A 628 -38.52 20.15 -6.64
CA TYR A 628 -39.06 21.35 -7.29
C TYR A 628 -37.96 22.40 -7.34
N ILE A 629 -38.21 23.47 -8.10
CA ILE A 629 -37.29 24.60 -8.24
C ILE A 629 -37.28 25.39 -6.95
N LEU A 630 -36.09 25.79 -6.52
CA LEU A 630 -35.88 26.58 -5.32
C LEU A 630 -35.33 27.96 -5.69
N ILE A 631 -35.63 28.95 -4.87
CA ILE A 631 -34.91 30.23 -4.79
C ILE A 631 -33.60 29.93 -4.05
N SER A 632 -32.47 30.12 -4.72
CA SER A 632 -31.14 29.82 -4.18
C SER A 632 -30.44 31.05 -3.61
N GLU A 633 -30.71 32.24 -4.13
CA GLU A 633 -30.06 33.45 -3.65
C GLU A 633 -30.94 34.69 -3.88
N VAL A 634 -30.99 35.61 -2.92
CA VAL A 634 -31.68 36.90 -3.05
C VAL A 634 -30.76 38.01 -2.56
N LEU A 635 -30.48 38.98 -3.43
CA LEU A 635 -29.81 40.23 -3.07
C LEU A 635 -30.80 41.39 -3.17
N TYR A 636 -31.17 41.94 -2.01
CA TYR A 636 -32.19 42.99 -1.89
C TYR A 636 -31.65 44.36 -1.44
N ASP A 637 -30.37 44.48 -1.08
CA ASP A 637 -29.74 45.76 -0.66
C ASP A 637 -28.35 45.89 -1.32
N PRO A 638 -28.24 45.97 -2.65
CA PRO A 638 -26.96 46.10 -3.33
C PRO A 638 -26.25 47.42 -2.99
N PHE A 639 -24.96 47.55 -3.33
CA PHE A 639 -24.29 48.84 -3.16
C PHE A 639 -24.90 49.93 -4.05
N GLY A 640 -25.40 51.01 -3.42
CA GLY A 640 -25.75 52.24 -4.15
C GLY A 640 -27.22 52.34 -4.50
N LEU A 641 -27.56 52.15 -5.78
CA LEU A 641 -28.96 52.13 -6.24
C LEU A 641 -29.45 50.69 -6.32
N ASP A 642 -30.73 50.49 -6.09
CA ASP A 642 -31.40 49.18 -6.06
C ASP A 642 -31.52 48.52 -7.46
N ASP A 643 -30.97 49.14 -8.50
CA ASP A 643 -31.01 48.64 -9.88
C ASP A 643 -30.27 47.30 -10.08
N ALA A 644 -29.39 46.91 -9.14
CA ALA A 644 -28.59 45.68 -9.17
C ALA A 644 -29.15 44.53 -8.31
N GLU A 645 -30.36 44.67 -7.76
CA GLU A 645 -31.07 43.58 -7.09
C GLU A 645 -31.21 42.35 -8.01
N PHE A 646 -31.14 41.16 -7.42
CA PHE A 646 -31.37 39.92 -8.16
C PHE A 646 -31.99 38.82 -7.30
N ILE A 647 -32.66 37.91 -8.00
CA ILE A 647 -33.19 36.65 -7.50
C ILE A 647 -32.59 35.52 -8.33
N GLU A 648 -32.01 34.53 -7.67
CA GLU A 648 -31.48 33.32 -8.29
C GLU A 648 -32.37 32.11 -7.98
N LEU A 649 -32.58 31.27 -8.99
CA LEU A 649 -33.25 29.98 -8.89
C LEU A 649 -32.30 28.82 -9.14
N THR A 650 -32.54 27.69 -8.50
CA THR A 650 -31.82 26.43 -8.72
C THR A 650 -32.76 25.25 -8.98
N ASN A 651 -32.30 24.30 -9.79
CA ASN A 651 -32.98 23.04 -10.02
C ASN A 651 -32.26 21.88 -9.32
N PRO A 652 -32.64 21.52 -8.07
CA PRO A 652 -32.06 20.40 -7.36
C PRO A 652 -32.55 19.02 -7.86
N THR A 653 -33.44 19.00 -8.86
CA THR A 653 -33.99 17.76 -9.39
C THR A 653 -33.05 17.11 -10.40
N GLY A 654 -33.22 15.81 -10.64
CA GLY A 654 -32.40 15.06 -11.60
C GLY A 654 -32.80 15.24 -13.07
N GLN A 655 -33.72 16.14 -13.42
CA GLN A 655 -34.20 16.37 -14.80
C GLN A 655 -34.39 17.87 -15.11
N PRO A 656 -34.25 18.29 -16.38
CA PRO A 656 -34.56 19.66 -16.76
C PRO A 656 -36.02 20.02 -16.42
N VAL A 657 -36.23 21.22 -15.89
CA VAL A 657 -37.58 21.74 -15.57
C VAL A 657 -37.95 22.85 -16.53
N ASP A 658 -39.13 22.74 -17.13
CA ASP A 658 -39.73 23.79 -17.96
C ASP A 658 -40.35 24.86 -17.06
N LEU A 659 -39.80 26.07 -17.13
CA LEU A 659 -40.23 27.25 -16.38
C LEU A 659 -41.21 28.13 -17.18
N SER A 660 -41.68 27.69 -18.35
CA SER A 660 -42.63 28.46 -19.17
C SER A 660 -43.85 28.90 -18.36
N ASN A 661 -44.05 30.22 -18.25
CA ASN A 661 -45.13 30.86 -17.48
C ASN A 661 -45.09 30.63 -15.96
N TYR A 662 -44.01 30.10 -15.41
CA TYR A 662 -43.72 30.29 -13.99
C TYR A 662 -43.60 31.79 -13.72
N ALA A 663 -43.84 32.20 -12.48
CA ALA A 663 -43.83 33.60 -12.11
C ALA A 663 -43.03 33.85 -10.85
N LEU A 664 -42.27 34.94 -10.83
CA LEU A 664 -41.62 35.52 -9.65
C LEU A 664 -42.36 36.78 -9.25
N GLY A 665 -42.61 36.97 -7.97
CA GLY A 665 -43.25 38.18 -7.47
C GLY A 665 -43.03 38.37 -5.98
N ASP A 666 -43.28 39.60 -5.55
CA ASP A 666 -43.28 40.09 -4.17
C ASP A 666 -44.70 40.10 -3.59
N ALA A 667 -45.74 40.09 -4.43
CA ALA A 667 -47.13 40.04 -3.99
C ALA A 667 -47.54 38.67 -3.42
N VAL A 668 -47.99 38.62 -2.17
CA VAL A 668 -48.58 37.41 -1.56
C VAL A 668 -49.95 37.08 -2.17
N ASN A 669 -50.80 38.09 -2.37
CA ASN A 669 -52.15 38.00 -2.92
C ASN A 669 -52.29 38.85 -4.18
N ARG A 670 -53.18 38.42 -5.09
CA ARG A 670 -53.48 39.13 -6.36
C ARG A 670 -53.94 40.59 -6.22
N ALA A 671 -54.44 40.98 -5.04
CA ALA A 671 -54.95 42.31 -4.78
C ALA A 671 -53.95 43.20 -4.03
N ASP A 672 -52.77 42.68 -3.71
CA ASP A 672 -51.68 43.44 -3.10
C ASP A 672 -51.14 44.45 -4.14
N PHE A 673 -50.43 45.48 -3.70
CA PHE A 673 -49.93 46.53 -4.60
C PHE A 673 -48.76 46.06 -5.48
N GLU A 674 -47.96 45.17 -4.91
CA GLU A 674 -46.78 44.47 -5.47
C GLU A 674 -47.07 43.70 -6.76
N ASP A 675 -46.03 43.42 -7.54
CA ASP A 675 -46.12 42.96 -8.93
C ASP A 675 -45.76 41.47 -9.07
N THR A 676 -45.95 40.89 -10.24
CA THR A 676 -45.54 39.53 -10.56
C THR A 676 -45.11 39.42 -12.02
N ARG A 677 -43.94 38.82 -12.23
CA ARG A 677 -43.27 38.70 -13.52
C ARG A 677 -43.15 37.24 -13.97
N ARG A 678 -43.51 36.96 -15.21
CA ARG A 678 -43.56 35.61 -15.79
C ARG A 678 -42.33 35.32 -16.67
N PHE A 679 -41.83 34.10 -16.57
CA PHE A 679 -40.83 33.59 -17.49
C PHE A 679 -41.42 33.41 -18.90
N PRO A 680 -40.69 33.82 -19.96
CA PRO A 680 -41.06 33.56 -21.34
C PRO A 680 -41.29 32.08 -21.65
N ALA A 681 -42.08 31.81 -22.70
CA ALA A 681 -42.27 30.44 -23.16
C ALA A 681 -40.96 29.83 -23.69
N GLY A 682 -40.66 28.60 -23.29
CA GLY A 682 -39.45 27.88 -23.65
C GLY A 682 -38.30 28.00 -22.64
N THR A 683 -38.46 28.76 -21.55
CA THR A 683 -37.46 28.83 -20.48
C THR A 683 -37.33 27.47 -19.79
N SER A 684 -36.10 26.95 -19.70
CA SER A 684 -35.81 25.66 -19.09
C SER A 684 -34.58 25.76 -18.19
N LEU A 685 -34.63 25.13 -17.02
CA LEU A 685 -33.51 25.06 -16.07
C LEU A 685 -32.98 23.63 -15.98
N ALA A 686 -31.69 23.43 -16.28
CA ALA A 686 -31.04 22.12 -16.27
C ALA A 686 -30.84 21.59 -14.83
N PRO A 687 -30.70 20.26 -14.63
CA PRO A 687 -30.35 19.68 -13.33
C PRO A 687 -29.08 20.31 -12.74
N GLY A 688 -29.13 20.74 -11.49
CA GLY A 688 -28.03 21.41 -10.80
C GLY A 688 -27.64 22.77 -11.40
N GLY A 689 -28.46 23.34 -12.30
CA GLY A 689 -28.24 24.65 -12.88
C GLY A 689 -28.81 25.77 -12.02
N ALA A 690 -28.22 26.95 -12.16
CA ALA A 690 -28.70 28.23 -11.63
C ALA A 690 -29.30 29.10 -12.75
N LEU A 691 -30.24 29.98 -12.40
CA LEU A 691 -30.86 30.96 -13.29
C LEU A 691 -31.08 32.27 -12.53
N VAL A 692 -30.58 33.37 -13.07
CA VAL A 692 -30.56 34.68 -12.41
C VAL A 692 -31.53 35.65 -13.09
N VAL A 693 -32.40 36.27 -12.30
CA VAL A 693 -33.29 37.36 -12.71
C VAL A 693 -32.88 38.63 -11.98
N ALA A 694 -32.52 39.69 -12.71
CA ALA A 694 -32.10 40.96 -12.12
C ALA A 694 -33.08 42.10 -12.41
N THR A 695 -33.07 43.15 -11.59
CA THR A 695 -33.90 44.34 -11.81
C THR A 695 -33.54 45.06 -13.12
N ALA A 696 -32.26 45.36 -13.34
CA ALA A 696 -31.74 45.88 -14.61
C ALA A 696 -30.46 45.14 -15.04
N ALA A 697 -30.43 44.57 -16.24
CA ALA A 697 -29.25 43.84 -16.74
C ALA A 697 -28.00 44.73 -16.84
N THR A 698 -28.17 46.00 -17.19
CA THR A 698 -27.05 46.94 -17.30
C THR A 698 -26.36 47.22 -15.96
N ALA A 699 -27.13 47.33 -14.87
CA ALA A 699 -26.60 47.52 -13.52
C ALA A 699 -25.98 46.23 -12.98
N PHE A 700 -26.69 45.09 -13.12
CA PHE A 700 -26.19 43.78 -12.74
C PHE A 700 -24.86 43.45 -13.41
N LYS A 701 -24.74 43.67 -14.73
CA LYS A 701 -23.50 43.43 -15.48
C LYS A 701 -22.36 44.34 -15.04
N ALA A 702 -22.66 45.58 -14.67
CA ALA A 702 -21.65 46.51 -14.17
C ALA A 702 -21.02 46.03 -12.86
N GLU A 703 -21.79 45.36 -12.00
CA GLU A 703 -21.34 44.82 -10.73
C GLU A 703 -20.65 43.45 -10.89
N TYR A 704 -21.30 42.49 -11.57
CA TYR A 704 -20.85 41.10 -11.62
C TYR A 704 -20.04 40.72 -12.87
N GLY A 705 -19.92 41.62 -13.85
CA GLY A 705 -19.17 41.40 -15.08
C GLY A 705 -19.82 40.42 -16.06
N VAL A 706 -21.01 39.89 -15.75
CA VAL A 706 -21.79 38.95 -16.56
C VAL A 706 -23.23 39.44 -16.69
N ASN A 707 -23.92 39.06 -17.77
CA ASN A 707 -25.36 39.36 -17.92
C ASN A 707 -26.17 38.39 -17.05
N PRO A 708 -27.32 38.82 -16.48
CA PRO A 708 -28.28 37.89 -15.91
C PRO A 708 -28.99 37.10 -17.03
N ASP A 709 -29.71 36.05 -16.66
CA ASP A 709 -30.50 35.27 -17.63
C ASP A 709 -31.76 36.02 -18.08
N PHE A 710 -32.35 36.80 -17.16
CA PHE A 710 -33.51 37.66 -17.44
C PHE A 710 -33.39 39.01 -16.71
N GLU A 711 -34.06 40.03 -17.24
CA GLU A 711 -34.23 41.33 -16.57
C GLU A 711 -35.70 41.73 -16.39
N ILE A 712 -35.99 42.53 -15.36
CA ILE A 712 -37.33 43.05 -15.07
C ILE A 712 -37.60 44.35 -15.84
N LEU A 713 -36.62 45.23 -15.87
CA LEU A 713 -36.60 46.46 -16.64
C LEU A 713 -35.82 46.23 -17.93
N SER A 714 -36.41 46.57 -19.07
CA SER A 714 -35.75 46.44 -20.38
C SER A 714 -34.61 47.46 -20.52
N THR A 715 -33.39 47.06 -20.14
CA THR A 715 -32.20 47.91 -20.12
C THR A 715 -31.07 47.42 -21.04
N ASP A 716 -31.05 46.14 -21.40
CA ASP A 716 -30.12 45.55 -22.38
C ASP A 716 -30.88 44.66 -23.37
N ASP A 717 -31.02 45.10 -24.63
CA ASP A 717 -31.71 44.36 -25.71
C ASP A 717 -31.18 42.93 -25.97
N THR A 718 -30.02 42.57 -25.39
CA THR A 718 -29.45 41.21 -25.49
C THR A 718 -29.88 40.27 -24.37
N VAL A 719 -30.50 40.77 -23.30
CA VAL A 719 -31.04 40.00 -22.19
C VAL A 719 -32.57 39.89 -22.35
N PRO A 720 -33.15 38.69 -22.27
CA PRO A 720 -34.60 38.55 -22.33
C PRO A 720 -35.32 39.22 -21.15
N ASP A 721 -36.40 39.96 -21.44
CA ASP A 721 -37.26 40.52 -20.41
C ASP A 721 -38.17 39.46 -19.76
N MET A 722 -38.41 39.60 -18.46
CA MET A 722 -39.54 38.95 -17.81
C MET A 722 -40.86 39.61 -18.23
N ILE A 723 -41.90 38.80 -18.41
CA ILE A 723 -43.19 39.24 -18.94
C ILE A 723 -44.07 39.74 -17.79
N ASP A 724 -44.50 41.00 -17.87
CA ASP A 724 -45.46 41.60 -16.95
C ASP A 724 -46.83 40.88 -16.97
N ASP A 725 -47.42 40.67 -15.78
CA ASP A 725 -48.79 40.15 -15.62
C ASP A 725 -49.71 41.26 -15.07
N PRO A 726 -50.35 42.07 -15.94
CA PRO A 726 -51.14 43.23 -15.53
C PRO A 726 -52.44 42.88 -14.80
N ALA A 727 -52.72 41.58 -14.61
CA ALA A 727 -53.83 41.10 -13.78
C ALA A 727 -53.42 40.86 -12.31
N TRP A 728 -52.15 41.10 -11.98
CA TRP A 728 -51.57 41.01 -10.65
C TRP A 728 -51.05 42.40 -10.25
N GLY A 729 -51.31 42.84 -9.01
CA GLY A 729 -50.76 44.12 -8.56
C GLY A 729 -51.42 45.37 -9.14
N ASP A 730 -50.83 46.53 -8.84
CA ASP A 730 -51.05 47.75 -9.62
C ASP A 730 -50.32 47.61 -10.96
N PRO A 731 -50.97 47.80 -12.13
CA PRO A 731 -50.30 47.71 -13.44
C PRO A 731 -49.17 48.73 -13.68
N ASN A 732 -48.93 49.65 -12.74
CA ASN A 732 -47.81 50.59 -12.75
C ASN A 732 -46.73 50.25 -11.71
N ALA A 733 -46.94 49.23 -10.87
CA ALA A 733 -45.92 48.69 -9.98
C ALA A 733 -44.91 47.85 -10.77
N MET A 734 -43.76 47.60 -10.17
CA MET A 734 -42.78 46.66 -10.68
C MET A 734 -42.31 45.79 -9.51
N LEU A 735 -41.88 44.56 -9.81
CA LEU A 735 -41.25 43.68 -8.83
C LEU A 735 -39.97 44.37 -8.31
N GLN A 736 -39.94 44.68 -7.02
CA GLN A 736 -38.88 45.41 -6.33
C GLN A 736 -38.70 44.85 -4.93
N LEU A 737 -37.46 44.75 -4.45
CA LEU A 737 -37.19 44.10 -3.17
C LEU A 737 -36.95 45.13 -2.05
N ALA A 738 -37.85 45.21 -1.07
CA ALA A 738 -37.73 46.22 -0.02
C ALA A 738 -36.57 45.92 0.96
N ASN A 739 -35.65 46.87 1.17
CA ASN A 739 -34.49 46.70 2.08
C ASN A 739 -34.91 46.60 3.56
N GLY A 740 -36.16 46.96 3.90
CA GLY A 740 -36.74 46.78 5.24
C GLY A 740 -37.31 45.39 5.49
N GLY A 741 -37.48 44.60 4.42
CA GLY A 741 -38.03 43.26 4.43
C GLY A 741 -39.23 43.10 3.50
N ASP A 742 -39.24 41.98 2.78
CA ASP A 742 -40.16 41.66 1.69
C ASP A 742 -40.33 40.14 1.54
N GLU A 743 -41.06 39.74 0.51
CA GLU A 743 -41.29 38.38 0.08
C GLU A 743 -40.76 38.17 -1.34
N VAL A 744 -40.20 36.99 -1.61
CA VAL A 744 -39.92 36.53 -2.99
C VAL A 744 -40.62 35.19 -3.16
N ILE A 745 -41.53 35.13 -4.13
CA ILE A 745 -42.43 34.00 -4.30
C ILE A 745 -42.34 33.48 -5.73
N LEU A 746 -41.95 32.21 -5.87
CA LEU A 746 -41.98 31.48 -7.12
C LEU A 746 -43.31 30.72 -7.25
N ARG A 747 -44.04 30.94 -8.35
CA ARG A 747 -45.31 30.27 -8.65
C ARG A 747 -45.25 29.48 -9.94
N ASN A 748 -45.96 28.36 -9.98
CA ASN A 748 -46.16 27.59 -11.21
C ASN A 748 -47.28 28.20 -12.09
N PRO A 749 -47.48 27.73 -13.33
CA PRO A 749 -48.52 28.26 -14.23
C PRO A 749 -49.96 28.07 -13.74
N ALA A 750 -50.18 27.18 -12.76
CA ALA A 750 -51.47 26.97 -12.10
C ALA A 750 -51.66 27.91 -10.88
N ASP A 751 -50.74 28.87 -10.70
CA ASP A 751 -50.76 29.87 -9.63
C ASP A 751 -50.53 29.32 -8.22
N GLN A 752 -49.83 28.20 -8.12
CA GLN A 752 -49.46 27.59 -6.85
C GLN A 752 -48.04 28.00 -6.50
N ILE A 753 -47.81 28.38 -5.23
CA ILE A 753 -46.47 28.62 -4.70
C ILE A 753 -45.66 27.33 -4.81
N VAL A 754 -44.48 27.44 -5.40
CA VAL A 754 -43.51 26.36 -5.62
C VAL A 754 -42.41 26.44 -4.58
N ASP A 755 -41.86 27.64 -4.39
CA ASP A 755 -40.92 27.99 -3.34
C ASP A 755 -41.09 29.47 -3.03
N ALA A 756 -40.70 29.87 -1.82
CA ALA A 756 -40.77 31.25 -1.40
C ALA A 756 -39.80 31.52 -0.25
N ILE A 757 -39.39 32.78 -0.12
CA ILE A 757 -38.57 33.29 0.97
C ILE A 757 -39.15 34.62 1.43
N ALA A 758 -39.28 34.80 2.75
CA ALA A 758 -39.60 36.08 3.37
C ALA A 758 -38.41 36.53 4.21
N TYR A 759 -38.16 37.84 4.28
CA TYR A 759 -37.10 38.42 5.10
C TYR A 759 -37.54 39.72 5.77
N GLY A 760 -36.92 40.06 6.90
CA GLY A 760 -37.21 41.31 7.61
C GLY A 760 -38.68 41.44 8.04
N SER A 761 -39.40 42.44 7.53
CA SER A 761 -40.84 42.62 7.73
C SER A 761 -41.76 41.69 6.93
N GLY A 762 -41.27 40.96 5.93
CA GLY A 762 -42.07 40.06 5.10
C GLY A 762 -42.60 38.84 5.85
N GLN A 763 -43.74 38.29 5.43
CA GLN A 763 -44.39 37.13 6.05
C GLN A 763 -45.10 36.22 5.03
N ILE A 764 -44.64 34.98 4.94
CA ILE A 764 -45.32 33.90 4.20
C ILE A 764 -45.92 32.89 5.18
N ALA A 765 -47.19 32.55 4.96
CA ALA A 765 -47.89 31.62 5.83
C ALA A 765 -47.27 30.21 5.75
N GLY A 766 -46.80 29.70 6.90
CA GLY A 766 -46.22 28.36 7.00
C GLY A 766 -44.69 28.31 6.92
N GLN A 767 -44.02 29.46 6.72
CA GLN A 767 -42.56 29.56 6.66
C GLN A 767 -42.00 30.39 7.82
N THR A 768 -40.77 30.09 8.24
CA THR A 768 -39.99 30.96 9.14
C THR A 768 -39.23 32.00 8.31
N SER A 769 -39.56 33.28 8.50
CA SER A 769 -38.89 34.39 7.81
C SER A 769 -37.42 34.50 8.21
N CYS A 770 -36.59 34.89 7.24
CA CYS A 770 -35.21 35.26 7.45
C CYS A 770 -35.10 36.49 8.35
N ALA A 771 -34.04 36.51 9.16
CA ALA A 771 -33.61 37.73 9.81
C ALA A 771 -33.20 38.76 8.75
N LEU A 772 -33.43 40.04 9.05
CA LEU A 772 -32.98 41.12 8.16
C LEU A 772 -31.45 41.17 8.16
N VAL A 773 -30.84 41.04 6.99
CA VAL A 773 -29.42 41.32 6.78
C VAL A 773 -29.21 42.83 6.80
N THR A 774 -28.36 43.29 7.72
CA THR A 774 -28.15 44.73 7.98
C THR A 774 -26.93 45.32 7.27
N ALA A 775 -26.11 44.48 6.63
CA ALA A 775 -24.97 44.89 5.84
C ALA A 775 -25.37 44.96 4.37
N SER A 776 -25.12 46.10 3.73
CA SER A 776 -25.38 46.24 2.30
C SER A 776 -24.46 45.34 1.49
N ASN A 777 -24.96 44.90 0.35
CA ASN A 777 -24.35 43.99 -0.62
C ASN A 777 -24.09 42.58 -0.09
N HIS A 778 -24.87 42.14 0.89
CA HIS A 778 -24.95 40.76 1.31
C HIS A 778 -26.24 40.13 0.78
N SER A 779 -26.17 38.87 0.35
CA SER A 779 -27.33 38.11 -0.11
C SER A 779 -27.83 37.14 0.95
N LEU A 780 -29.10 36.74 0.85
CA LEU A 780 -29.62 35.56 1.50
C LEU A 780 -29.40 34.37 0.56
N GLU A 781 -28.44 33.49 0.88
CA GLU A 781 -28.06 32.34 0.05
C GLU A 781 -28.50 31.03 0.69
N ARG A 782 -29.15 30.15 -0.08
CA ARG A 782 -29.62 28.84 0.37
C ARG A 782 -28.44 27.88 0.56
N TYR A 783 -28.27 27.33 1.76
CA TYR A 783 -27.12 26.50 2.13
C TYR A 783 -27.51 25.23 2.94
N PRO A 784 -27.49 24.03 2.32
CA PRO A 784 -27.10 23.72 0.95
C PRO A 784 -28.21 24.06 -0.07
N SER A 785 -27.82 24.34 -1.32
CA SER A 785 -28.70 24.79 -2.41
C SER A 785 -29.89 23.88 -2.74
N TRP A 786 -29.86 22.61 -2.32
CA TRP A 786 -30.88 21.61 -2.64
C TRP A 786 -31.88 21.34 -1.51
N ARG A 787 -31.70 21.94 -0.32
CA ARG A 787 -32.53 21.68 0.86
C ARG A 787 -33.60 22.76 1.02
N ASP A 788 -34.80 22.30 1.37
CA ASP A 788 -35.90 23.18 1.72
C ASP A 788 -36.69 22.59 2.90
N THR A 789 -36.72 23.32 4.00
CA THR A 789 -37.37 22.95 5.26
C THR A 789 -38.48 23.94 5.66
N ASP A 790 -38.76 24.94 4.80
CA ASP A 790 -39.61 26.09 5.11
C ASP A 790 -39.13 26.89 6.34
N ASP A 791 -37.88 26.72 6.77
CA ASP A 791 -37.26 27.43 7.89
C ASP A 791 -36.00 28.16 7.43
N CYS A 792 -36.08 29.48 7.30
CA CYS A 792 -34.94 30.25 6.81
C CYS A 792 -33.67 30.06 7.63
N ALA A 793 -33.76 29.87 8.96
CA ALA A 793 -32.56 29.67 9.77
C ALA A 793 -31.85 28.32 9.47
N ALA A 794 -32.57 27.37 8.89
CA ALA A 794 -32.02 26.10 8.42
C ALA A 794 -31.67 26.15 6.93
N ASP A 795 -32.39 26.93 6.12
CA ASP A 795 -32.26 26.88 4.67
C ASP A 795 -31.34 27.94 4.10
N PHE A 796 -31.21 29.12 4.72
CA PHE A 796 -30.45 30.25 4.19
C PHE A 796 -29.39 30.76 5.18
N ARG A 797 -28.34 31.37 4.63
CA ARG A 797 -27.31 32.10 5.36
C ARG A 797 -27.20 33.53 4.84
N ASP A 798 -26.77 34.43 5.73
CA ASP A 798 -26.26 35.75 5.35
C ASP A 798 -24.90 35.56 4.66
N TRP A 799 -24.83 35.96 3.38
CA TRP A 799 -23.66 35.73 2.53
C TRP A 799 -23.01 37.05 2.11
N PRO A 800 -21.78 37.34 2.57
CA PRO A 800 -21.09 38.61 2.31
C PRO A 800 -20.52 38.76 0.89
N PHE A 801 -20.59 37.72 0.06
CA PHE A 801 -19.95 37.69 -1.26
C PHE A 801 -20.90 37.19 -2.36
N PRO A 802 -21.99 37.92 -2.67
CA PRO A 802 -22.98 37.48 -3.67
C PRO A 802 -22.31 37.02 -4.96
N ASN A 803 -22.64 35.81 -5.40
CA ASN A 803 -21.94 35.08 -6.47
C ASN A 803 -22.94 34.48 -7.48
N PRO A 804 -23.77 35.33 -8.10
CA PRO A 804 -24.87 34.88 -8.94
C PRO A 804 -24.38 34.01 -10.11
N GLY A 805 -25.13 32.96 -10.41
CA GLY A 805 -24.82 31.89 -11.35
C GLY A 805 -24.02 30.73 -10.75
N THR A 806 -23.74 30.73 -9.45
CA THR A 806 -22.91 29.72 -8.78
C THR A 806 -23.57 29.19 -7.52
N LEU A 807 -23.74 27.86 -7.44
CA LEU A 807 -24.36 27.20 -6.28
C LEU A 807 -23.30 26.74 -5.25
N PRO A 808 -23.61 26.79 -3.95
CA PRO A 808 -22.72 26.34 -2.87
C PRO A 808 -22.64 24.82 -2.66
#